data_AF-A0A9X2V5W0-F1
#
_entry.id   AF-A0A9X2V5W0-F1
#
_cell.length_a   1.000
_cell.length_b   1.000
_cell.length_c   1.000
_cell.angle_alpha   90.00
_cell.angle_beta   90.00
_cell.angle_gamma   90.00
#
_symmetry.space_group_name_H-M   'P 1'
#
loop_
_entity.id
_entity.type
_entity.pdbx_description
1 polymer ?
#
loop_
_entity_poly.entity_id
_entity_poly.type
_entity_poly.pdbx_seq_one_letter_code
_entity_poly.pdbx_strand_id
1 'polypeptide(L)'
;MTHLLFGLLGGMLLCLCTAPSSARAQLDIPEVQGLSGASQVEAGVELLREGLHEDAAALLRSALDADSALVSPAHGAAAYWLGRAYQQADQPEKARSAWRTGLRTLWNVGRFDARLADAYLRRLTPEQLRGERLYAVDVYRSLLGRVGTDTSEAMRSLSRRRVAQMAPLMADSALARVIQQDRSTAPAEWTFEPDAGAALVEWWRGLDPLPATDANERLEEHLTRLVRVRQNFACAERVSAIDDRGLVHLRLGSPYKQRSLNYEDGEFFKEVYRFGVNVPPSSFPKSEIWLYTHIDESGFYLFAEDNTSDCFRQAKANELMPRYLTRQRADTERGLNIAYSALMAMRAIYRELALFHINFSTRYSKIANYASWQEMQATAARAAERSGGGSGSAGQRSTKVGAGVGQTRRVFSNPSMGYDYPTRFVSRMVTRAEREDREAVERREEAMPRQHTALLDETARLPVSVRTARFLDPDGTTRTEVYWGVPADRLRLGEAGAPASSLIAVSAAQYDDEHRLLQRTRGRYPVEVQTGTDTRMIVPSPLTLEGATGRYHLGLQWGQYQLWASDSPSEGKRMGPKRRVATARVDSLEPLRAEGPGVEMSDVKVLTLPDTSAQSLARPTEQATPYPFRTLTGDTPLLLSFELYHLAYGADDRTRYSIAYEAKGETKRGWTEIFRGTDTQRTSTEMTMAGTDRRTTEAILLDLSEIQRDEPQDVRVTVRVTDEVTGATVSRDVEFVLRPRASEGTQ
;
A
#
# COMPACT_ATOMS: atom_id res chain seq x y z
N MET A 1 -12.12 65.19 -58.18
CA MET A 1 -11.04 64.62 -57.33
C MET A 1 -11.55 63.30 -56.78
N THR A 2 -10.87 62.20 -57.12
CA THR A 2 -10.71 60.98 -56.30
C THR A 2 -11.96 60.28 -55.73
N HIS A 3 -12.24 59.14 -56.37
CA HIS A 3 -12.75 57.86 -55.86
C HIS A 3 -13.92 57.82 -54.86
N LEU A 4 -15.04 57.27 -55.34
CA LEU A 4 -15.93 56.40 -54.57
C LEU A 4 -16.46 55.25 -55.45
N LEU A 5 -16.44 54.06 -54.86
CA LEU A 5 -17.47 53.01 -54.83
C LEU A 5 -17.73 52.03 -56.00
N PHE A 6 -18.00 50.80 -55.52
CA PHE A 6 -18.86 49.73 -56.03
C PHE A 6 -18.42 48.90 -57.25
N GLY A 7 -18.56 47.58 -57.11
CA GLY A 7 -18.50 46.63 -58.22
C GLY A 7 -18.59 45.18 -57.75
N LEU A 8 -19.82 44.70 -57.57
CA LEU A 8 -20.21 43.32 -57.28
C LEU A 8 -20.46 42.56 -58.59
N LEU A 9 -20.28 41.23 -58.58
CA LEU A 9 -20.69 40.22 -59.59
C LEU A 9 -19.91 40.25 -60.92
N GLY A 10 -19.51 39.15 -61.55
CA GLY A 10 -19.75 37.72 -61.33
C GLY A 10 -19.60 37.02 -62.69
N GLY A 11 -19.11 35.77 -62.69
CA GLY A 11 -19.46 34.79 -63.73
C GLY A 11 -18.41 34.40 -64.79
N MET A 12 -18.11 33.09 -64.75
CA MET A 12 -17.94 32.17 -65.88
C MET A 12 -16.57 31.93 -66.57
N LEU A 13 -16.14 30.66 -66.37
CA LEU A 13 -15.75 29.63 -67.35
C LEU A 13 -14.37 29.62 -68.05
N LEU A 14 -13.66 28.53 -67.71
CA LEU A 14 -13.00 27.52 -68.56
C LEU A 14 -11.63 27.78 -69.25
N CYS A 15 -10.80 26.76 -68.99
CA CYS A 15 -9.83 26.09 -69.87
C CYS A 15 -8.35 26.53 -69.91
N LEU A 16 -7.54 25.60 -69.37
CA LEU A 16 -6.33 24.98 -69.94
C LEU A 16 -5.11 25.87 -70.24
N CYS A 17 -4.02 25.63 -69.49
CA CYS A 17 -2.84 24.91 -70.01
C CYS A 17 -1.75 24.74 -68.93
N THR A 18 -1.42 23.47 -68.69
CA THR A 18 -0.11 22.87 -68.36
C THR A 18 1.02 23.74 -67.79
N ALA A 19 1.51 23.36 -66.60
CA ALA A 19 2.86 23.65 -66.12
C ALA A 19 3.48 22.37 -65.50
N PRO A 20 4.83 22.25 -65.52
CA PRO A 20 5.51 20.97 -65.63
C PRO A 20 5.75 20.27 -64.29
N SER A 21 5.81 18.94 -64.40
CA SER A 21 6.24 17.98 -63.39
C SER A 21 7.53 18.44 -62.69
N SER A 22 7.41 18.71 -61.39
CA SER A 22 8.54 18.81 -60.46
C SER A 22 8.55 17.55 -59.61
N ALA A 23 9.64 16.81 -59.73
CA ALA A 23 9.85 15.47 -59.21
C ALA A 23 9.47 15.33 -57.72
N ARG A 24 8.55 14.41 -57.44
CA ARG A 24 8.55 13.71 -56.16
C ARG A 24 9.86 12.93 -56.11
N ALA A 25 10.74 13.28 -55.17
CA ALA A 25 11.82 12.39 -54.75
C ALA A 25 11.15 11.14 -54.18
N GLN A 26 10.98 10.14 -55.04
CA GLN A 26 10.56 8.81 -54.68
C GLN A 26 11.77 8.19 -53.98
N LEU A 27 11.76 8.22 -52.65
CA LEU A 27 12.65 7.38 -51.86
C LEU A 27 12.37 5.95 -52.29
N ASP A 28 13.35 5.32 -52.94
CA ASP A 28 13.37 3.88 -53.17
C ASP A 28 13.22 3.20 -51.82
N ILE A 29 12.03 2.67 -51.54
CA ILE A 29 11.84 1.67 -50.48
C ILE A 29 12.52 0.42 -51.03
N PRO A 30 13.68 -0.02 -50.50
CA PRO A 30 14.33 -1.22 -50.99
C PRO A 30 13.35 -2.39 -50.88
N GLU A 31 13.34 -3.28 -51.88
CA GLU A 31 12.51 -4.49 -51.90
C GLU A 31 12.52 -5.18 -50.53
N VAL A 32 11.40 -5.05 -49.81
CA VAL A 32 11.22 -5.49 -48.41
C VAL A 32 11.39 -7.01 -48.24
N GLN A 33 11.47 -7.76 -49.35
CA GLN A 33 11.53 -9.21 -49.40
C GLN A 33 12.92 -9.83 -49.09
N GLY A 34 13.95 -9.03 -48.80
CA GLY A 34 15.31 -9.53 -48.50
C GLY A 34 15.94 -9.06 -47.18
N LEU A 35 15.26 -8.22 -46.40
CA LEU A 35 15.82 -7.64 -45.17
C LEU A 35 15.75 -8.61 -43.99
N SER A 36 16.78 -8.60 -43.14
CA SER A 36 16.72 -9.29 -41.85
C SER A 36 15.59 -8.70 -40.99
N GLY A 37 14.96 -9.51 -40.11
CA GLY A 37 13.88 -9.03 -39.24
C GLY A 37 14.28 -7.80 -38.40
N ALA A 38 15.54 -7.72 -37.95
CA ALA A 38 16.04 -6.55 -37.21
C ALA A 38 16.06 -5.27 -38.08
N SER A 39 16.45 -5.39 -39.35
CA SER A 39 16.46 -4.28 -40.32
C SER A 39 15.03 -3.82 -40.67
N GLN A 40 14.07 -4.74 -40.73
CA GLN A 40 12.65 -4.39 -40.92
C GLN A 40 12.10 -3.60 -39.73
N VAL A 41 12.52 -3.92 -38.50
CA VAL A 41 12.13 -3.14 -37.30
C VAL A 41 12.72 -1.74 -37.36
N GLU A 42 14.01 -1.60 -37.69
CA GLU A 42 14.68 -0.30 -37.81
C GLU A 42 14.01 0.59 -38.88
N ALA A 43 13.76 0.04 -40.07
CA ALA A 43 13.03 0.75 -41.12
C ALA A 43 11.60 1.14 -40.69
N GLY A 44 10.89 0.26 -39.99
CA GLY A 44 9.57 0.56 -39.43
C GLY A 44 9.59 1.69 -38.39
N VAL A 45 10.64 1.77 -37.57
CA VAL A 45 10.83 2.87 -36.62
C VAL A 45 11.11 4.19 -37.33
N GLU A 46 11.88 4.17 -38.42
CA GLU A 46 12.16 5.38 -39.19
C GLU A 46 10.90 5.90 -39.90
N LEU A 47 10.11 5.02 -40.52
CA LEU A 47 8.81 5.37 -41.09
C LEU A 47 7.88 6.02 -40.05
N LEU A 48 7.92 5.57 -38.79
CA LEU A 48 7.16 6.21 -37.70
C LEU A 48 7.66 7.62 -37.37
N ARG A 49 8.97 7.88 -37.47
CA ARG A 49 9.53 9.21 -37.26
C ARG A 49 9.15 10.17 -38.39
N GLU A 50 9.05 9.65 -39.61
CA GLU A 50 8.61 10.39 -40.79
C GLU A 50 7.10 10.63 -40.87
N GLY A 51 6.32 10.05 -39.95
CA GLY A 51 4.85 10.20 -39.91
C GLY A 51 4.09 9.23 -40.83
N LEU A 52 4.78 8.27 -41.45
CA LEU A 52 4.21 7.25 -42.33
C LEU A 52 3.68 6.06 -41.51
N HIS A 53 2.66 6.32 -40.70
CA HIS A 53 2.19 5.38 -39.66
C HIS A 53 1.62 4.06 -40.22
N GLU A 54 0.86 4.11 -41.32
CA GLU A 54 0.26 2.91 -41.93
C GLU A 54 1.31 2.03 -42.61
N ASP A 55 2.28 2.64 -43.31
CA ASP A 55 3.39 1.92 -43.95
C ASP A 55 4.28 1.24 -42.91
N ALA A 56 4.59 1.95 -41.82
CA ALA A 56 5.28 1.38 -40.67
C ALA A 56 4.51 0.20 -40.07
N ALA A 57 3.20 0.33 -39.89
CA ALA A 57 2.36 -0.75 -39.36
C ALA A 57 2.34 -1.97 -40.29
N ALA A 58 2.26 -1.77 -41.60
CA ALA A 58 2.29 -2.84 -42.59
C ALA A 58 3.63 -3.60 -42.57
N LEU A 59 4.75 -2.87 -42.55
CA LEU A 59 6.10 -3.44 -42.49
C LEU A 59 6.34 -4.22 -41.19
N LEU A 60 6.03 -3.62 -40.04
CA LEU A 60 6.22 -4.25 -38.73
C LEU A 60 5.32 -5.47 -38.52
N ARG A 61 4.10 -5.45 -39.07
CA ARG A 61 3.22 -6.62 -39.09
C ARG A 61 3.83 -7.74 -39.93
N SER A 62 4.32 -7.44 -41.14
CA SER A 62 4.99 -8.44 -41.98
C SER A 62 6.19 -9.08 -41.28
N ALA A 63 6.97 -8.30 -40.53
CA ALA A 63 8.09 -8.81 -39.75
C ALA A 63 7.63 -9.76 -38.62
N LEU A 64 6.54 -9.42 -37.93
CA LEU A 64 5.96 -10.24 -36.86
C LEU A 64 5.21 -11.48 -37.37
N ASP A 65 4.69 -11.46 -38.60
CA ASP A 65 4.12 -12.64 -39.25
C ASP A 65 5.23 -13.67 -39.57
N ALA A 66 6.45 -13.21 -39.85
CA ALA A 66 7.61 -14.07 -40.05
C ALA A 66 8.26 -14.55 -38.73
N ASP A 67 8.39 -13.67 -37.74
CA ASP A 67 8.83 -14.00 -36.39
C ASP A 67 7.99 -13.25 -35.34
N SER A 68 7.01 -13.95 -34.77
CA SER A 68 6.10 -13.38 -33.77
C SER A 68 6.77 -12.95 -32.45
N ALA A 69 8.00 -13.42 -32.20
CA ALA A 69 8.80 -13.10 -31.01
C ALA A 69 10.01 -12.19 -31.33
N LEU A 70 9.94 -11.46 -32.45
CA LEU A 70 11.02 -10.62 -32.96
C LEU A 70 11.38 -9.49 -31.99
N VAL A 71 12.66 -9.44 -31.64
CA VAL A 71 13.28 -8.39 -30.82
C VAL A 71 14.51 -7.87 -31.55
N SER A 72 14.52 -6.58 -31.87
CA SER A 72 15.68 -5.89 -32.41
C SER A 72 16.65 -5.53 -31.28
N PRO A 73 17.98 -5.73 -31.45
CA PRO A 73 18.97 -5.30 -30.46
C PRO A 73 18.93 -3.80 -30.17
N ALA A 74 18.72 -2.97 -31.20
CA ALA A 74 18.70 -1.51 -31.06
C ALA A 74 17.34 -0.99 -30.58
N HIS A 75 16.25 -1.60 -31.06
CA HIS A 75 14.90 -1.06 -30.90
C HIS A 75 13.99 -1.88 -29.99
N GLY A 76 14.41 -3.03 -29.50
CA GLY A 76 13.61 -3.94 -28.67
C GLY A 76 12.49 -4.63 -29.45
N ALA A 77 11.40 -4.98 -28.76
CA ALA A 77 10.32 -5.77 -29.34
C ALA A 77 9.65 -5.10 -30.55
N ALA A 78 9.55 -5.82 -31.68
CA ALA A 78 8.84 -5.33 -32.87
C ALA A 78 7.36 -5.02 -32.57
N ALA A 79 6.72 -5.83 -31.71
CA ALA A 79 5.34 -5.64 -31.29
C ALA A 79 5.08 -4.32 -30.53
N TYR A 80 6.10 -3.78 -29.83
CA TYR A 80 5.98 -2.47 -29.21
C TYR A 80 5.78 -1.39 -30.27
N TRP A 81 6.62 -1.42 -31.32
CA TRP A 81 6.58 -0.46 -32.41
C TRP A 81 5.34 -0.64 -33.29
N LEU A 82 4.89 -1.86 -33.54
CA LEU A 82 3.64 -2.10 -34.25
C LEU A 82 2.46 -1.44 -33.52
N GLY A 83 2.37 -1.60 -32.20
CA GLY A 83 1.32 -0.95 -31.43
C GLY A 83 1.46 0.58 -31.40
N ARG A 84 2.69 1.13 -31.42
CA ARG A 84 2.92 2.57 -31.58
C ARG A 84 2.45 3.08 -32.93
N ALA A 85 2.71 2.34 -34.01
CA ALA A 85 2.23 2.65 -35.35
C ALA A 85 0.70 2.71 -35.41
N TYR A 86 0.01 1.68 -34.91
CA TYR A 86 -1.45 1.69 -34.82
C TYR A 86 -1.98 2.83 -33.95
N GLN A 87 -1.30 3.17 -32.86
CA GLN A 87 -1.73 4.29 -32.01
C GLN A 87 -1.62 5.63 -32.76
N GLN A 88 -0.53 5.87 -33.48
CA GLN A 88 -0.32 7.11 -34.24
C GLN A 88 -1.22 7.18 -35.50
N ALA A 89 -1.68 6.04 -36.00
CA ALA A 89 -2.69 5.91 -37.04
C ALA A 89 -4.14 6.02 -36.52
N ASP A 90 -4.36 6.42 -35.27
CA ASP A 90 -5.68 6.51 -34.62
C ASP A 90 -6.47 5.18 -34.59
N GLN A 91 -5.75 4.07 -34.44
CA GLN A 91 -6.30 2.70 -34.32
C GLN A 91 -6.02 2.12 -32.92
N PRO A 92 -6.59 2.68 -31.84
CA PRO A 92 -6.25 2.31 -30.46
C PRO A 92 -6.57 0.85 -30.13
N GLU A 93 -7.62 0.25 -30.71
CA GLU A 93 -7.95 -1.16 -30.52
C GLU A 93 -6.86 -2.09 -31.04
N LYS A 94 -6.35 -1.82 -32.25
CA LYS A 94 -5.26 -2.60 -32.85
C LYS A 94 -3.96 -2.42 -32.09
N ALA A 95 -3.68 -1.20 -31.61
CA ALA A 95 -2.53 -0.93 -30.74
C ALA A 95 -2.57 -1.79 -29.47
N ARG A 96 -3.71 -1.80 -28.77
CA ARG A 96 -3.93 -2.63 -27.57
C ARG A 96 -3.76 -4.11 -27.85
N SER A 97 -4.33 -4.60 -28.95
CA SER A 97 -4.20 -5.99 -29.38
C SER A 97 -2.75 -6.36 -29.67
N ALA A 98 -2.03 -5.54 -30.44
CA ALA A 98 -0.62 -5.76 -30.79
C ALA A 98 0.27 -5.84 -29.53
N TRP A 99 0.11 -4.92 -28.58
CA TRP A 99 0.88 -4.94 -27.34
C TRP A 99 0.58 -6.16 -26.46
N ARG A 100 -0.70 -6.51 -26.31
CA ARG A 100 -1.12 -7.67 -25.51
C ARG A 100 -0.63 -8.99 -26.11
N THR A 101 -0.85 -9.20 -27.41
CA THR A 101 -0.43 -10.42 -28.11
C THR A 101 1.08 -10.54 -28.14
N GLY A 102 1.80 -9.47 -28.51
CA GLY A 102 3.26 -9.47 -28.56
C GLY A 102 3.89 -9.75 -27.19
N LEU A 103 3.35 -9.17 -26.11
CA LEU A 103 3.89 -9.41 -24.78
C LEU A 103 3.69 -10.87 -24.34
N ARG A 104 2.51 -11.46 -24.62
CA ARG A 104 2.25 -12.87 -24.35
C ARG A 104 3.18 -13.78 -25.15
N THR A 105 3.40 -13.48 -26.43
CA THR A 105 4.31 -14.25 -27.27
C THR A 105 5.74 -14.20 -26.74
N LEU A 106 6.27 -13.01 -26.41
CA LEU A 106 7.60 -12.90 -25.81
C LEU A 106 7.69 -13.65 -24.48
N TRP A 107 6.67 -13.53 -23.63
CA TRP A 107 6.63 -14.20 -22.34
C TRP A 107 6.70 -15.72 -22.49
N ASN A 108 5.96 -16.29 -23.45
CA ASN A 108 5.91 -17.73 -23.70
C ASN A 108 7.26 -18.30 -24.17
N VAL A 109 8.12 -17.47 -24.79
CA VAL A 109 9.48 -17.86 -25.20
C VAL A 109 10.56 -17.41 -24.21
N GLY A 110 10.17 -16.99 -22.99
CA GLY A 110 11.10 -16.58 -21.93
C GLY A 110 11.77 -15.21 -22.16
N ARG A 111 11.22 -14.36 -23.02
CA ARG A 111 11.70 -13.00 -23.30
C ARG A 111 10.81 -11.94 -22.65
N PHE A 112 11.37 -10.77 -22.34
CA PHE A 112 10.62 -9.66 -21.76
C PHE A 112 11.15 -8.31 -22.27
N ASP A 113 10.26 -7.46 -22.77
CA ASP A 113 10.55 -6.07 -23.15
C ASP A 113 9.78 -5.11 -22.23
N ALA A 114 10.50 -4.25 -21.53
CA ALA A 114 9.93 -3.36 -20.51
C ALA A 114 9.01 -2.28 -21.11
N ARG A 115 9.28 -1.79 -22.33
CA ARG A 115 8.46 -0.78 -23.00
C ARG A 115 7.15 -1.41 -23.50
N LEU A 116 7.21 -2.63 -24.02
CA LEU A 116 6.04 -3.40 -24.39
C LEU A 116 5.15 -3.71 -23.17
N ALA A 117 5.77 -4.15 -22.07
CA ALA A 117 5.08 -4.40 -20.81
C ALA A 117 4.40 -3.14 -20.25
N ASP A 118 5.10 -2.01 -20.25
CA ASP A 118 4.53 -0.73 -19.83
C ASP A 118 3.39 -0.28 -20.75
N ALA A 119 3.51 -0.45 -22.06
CA ALA A 119 2.45 -0.13 -23.02
C ALA A 119 1.17 -0.98 -22.80
N TYR A 120 1.33 -2.29 -22.58
CA TYR A 120 0.25 -3.19 -22.20
C TYR A 120 -0.44 -2.74 -20.90
N LEU A 121 0.33 -2.59 -19.81
CA LEU A 121 -0.19 -2.12 -18.52
C LEU A 121 -0.84 -0.73 -18.63
N ARG A 122 -0.34 0.09 -19.55
CA ARG A 122 -0.89 1.42 -19.83
C ARG A 122 -2.27 1.38 -20.48
N ARG A 123 -2.67 0.28 -21.09
CA ARG A 123 -3.94 0.22 -21.84
C ARG A 123 -4.90 -0.83 -21.34
N LEU A 124 -4.58 -1.49 -20.23
CA LEU A 124 -5.50 -2.34 -19.50
C LEU A 124 -6.77 -1.57 -19.11
N THR A 125 -7.93 -2.16 -19.42
CA THR A 125 -9.23 -1.74 -18.88
C THR A 125 -9.60 -2.56 -17.65
N PRO A 126 -10.56 -2.09 -16.81
CA PRO A 126 -11.08 -2.88 -15.69
C PRO A 126 -11.62 -4.25 -16.09
N GLU A 127 -12.23 -4.38 -17.27
CA GLU A 127 -12.73 -5.65 -17.82
C GLU A 127 -11.58 -6.59 -18.16
N GLN A 128 -10.55 -6.08 -18.85
CA GLN A 128 -9.37 -6.87 -19.22
C GLN A 128 -8.58 -7.33 -18.00
N LEU A 129 -8.39 -6.43 -17.02
CA LEU A 129 -7.69 -6.77 -15.79
C LEU A 129 -8.41 -7.89 -15.01
N ARG A 130 -9.75 -7.92 -15.01
CA ARG A 130 -10.50 -9.04 -14.38
C ARG A 130 -10.20 -10.38 -15.05
N GLY A 131 -10.08 -10.43 -16.38
CA GLY A 131 -9.80 -11.66 -17.12
C GLY A 131 -8.32 -12.09 -17.12
N GLU A 132 -7.38 -11.16 -16.95
CA GLU A 132 -5.94 -11.42 -17.06
C GLU A 132 -5.16 -11.08 -15.78
N ARG A 133 -5.86 -11.02 -14.65
CA ARG A 133 -5.39 -10.53 -13.35
C ARG A 133 -3.99 -11.00 -12.96
N LEU A 134 -3.78 -12.32 -12.91
CA LEU A 134 -2.50 -12.91 -12.49
C LEU A 134 -1.37 -12.55 -13.46
N TYR A 135 -1.64 -12.68 -14.76
CA TYR A 135 -0.68 -12.32 -15.80
C TYR A 135 -0.27 -10.85 -15.71
N ALA A 136 -1.23 -9.93 -15.52
CA ALA A 136 -0.94 -8.52 -15.40
C ALA A 136 -0.13 -8.17 -14.14
N VAL A 137 -0.37 -8.87 -13.02
CA VAL A 137 0.43 -8.74 -11.80
C VAL A 137 1.87 -9.22 -12.01
N ASP A 138 2.07 -10.37 -12.66
CA ASP A 138 3.39 -10.90 -12.97
C ASP A 138 4.18 -9.99 -13.91
N VAL A 139 3.50 -9.44 -14.93
CA VAL A 139 4.07 -8.43 -15.84
C VAL A 139 4.48 -7.18 -15.08
N TYR A 140 3.61 -6.67 -14.19
CA TYR A 140 3.92 -5.48 -13.38
C TYR A 140 5.10 -5.73 -12.44
N ARG A 141 5.12 -6.87 -11.73
CA ARG A 141 6.25 -7.27 -10.88
C ARG A 141 7.56 -7.35 -11.66
N SER A 142 7.53 -7.96 -12.86
CA SER A 142 8.71 -8.10 -13.73
C SER A 142 9.20 -6.77 -14.30
N LEU A 143 8.28 -5.82 -14.53
CA LEU A 143 8.62 -4.45 -14.91
C LEU A 143 9.31 -3.71 -13.75
N LEU A 144 8.79 -3.83 -12.53
CA LEU A 144 9.39 -3.22 -11.34
C LEU A 144 10.79 -3.78 -11.07
N GLY A 145 11.00 -5.09 -11.25
CA GLY A 145 12.31 -5.73 -11.07
C GLY A 145 13.42 -5.23 -12.01
N ARG A 146 13.09 -4.42 -13.02
CA ARG A 146 14.04 -3.82 -13.98
C ARG A 146 14.28 -2.33 -13.76
N VAL A 147 13.72 -1.75 -12.70
CA VAL A 147 14.05 -0.37 -12.33
C VAL A 147 15.53 -0.29 -11.98
N GLY A 148 16.24 0.66 -12.60
CA GLY A 148 17.67 0.90 -12.39
C GLY A 148 18.62 0.11 -13.29
N THR A 149 18.15 -0.90 -14.04
CA THR A 149 19.04 -1.76 -14.86
C THR A 149 19.42 -1.15 -16.20
N ASP A 150 18.50 -0.39 -16.83
CA ASP A 150 18.70 0.27 -18.13
C ASP A 150 18.67 1.79 -17.95
N THR A 151 19.75 2.45 -18.36
CA THR A 151 19.98 3.89 -18.19
C THR A 151 19.56 4.73 -19.40
N SER A 152 19.00 4.11 -20.44
CA SER A 152 18.44 4.82 -21.60
C SER A 152 17.33 5.79 -21.17
N GLU A 153 17.18 6.91 -21.87
CA GLU A 153 16.22 7.94 -21.48
C GLU A 153 14.78 7.43 -21.42
N ALA A 154 14.40 6.57 -22.38
CA ALA A 154 13.09 5.94 -22.40
C ALA A 154 12.83 5.10 -21.13
N MET A 155 13.84 4.34 -20.68
CA MET A 155 13.73 3.51 -19.48
C MET A 155 13.83 4.30 -18.18
N ARG A 156 14.64 5.37 -18.13
CA ARG A 156 14.64 6.31 -17.01
C ARG A 156 13.27 6.95 -16.82
N SER A 157 12.69 7.47 -17.90
CA SER A 157 11.35 8.07 -17.88
C SER A 157 10.26 7.09 -17.45
N LEU A 158 10.33 5.83 -17.88
CA LEU A 158 9.44 4.76 -17.43
C LEU A 158 9.60 4.48 -15.94
N SER A 159 10.84 4.26 -15.50
CA SER A 159 11.16 3.94 -14.10
C SER A 159 10.72 5.06 -13.16
N ARG A 160 11.01 6.32 -13.50
CA ARG A 160 10.58 7.50 -12.73
C ARG A 160 9.08 7.57 -12.57
N ARG A 161 8.32 7.33 -13.65
CA ARG A 161 6.85 7.28 -13.59
C ARG A 161 6.36 6.20 -12.63
N ARG A 162 6.93 4.98 -12.70
CA ARG A 162 6.51 3.85 -11.86
C ARG A 162 6.85 4.07 -10.39
N VAL A 163 8.06 4.55 -10.10
CA VAL A 163 8.46 4.88 -8.74
C VAL A 163 7.67 6.07 -8.21
N ALA A 164 7.36 7.09 -9.02
CA ALA A 164 6.51 8.22 -8.59
C ALA A 164 5.07 7.79 -8.22
N GLN A 165 4.53 6.75 -8.85
CA GLN A 165 3.23 6.17 -8.51
C GLN A 165 3.26 5.36 -7.20
N MET A 166 4.43 4.91 -6.75
CA MET A 166 4.60 4.06 -5.56
C MET A 166 5.18 4.81 -4.37
N ALA A 167 6.03 5.81 -4.60
CA ALA A 167 6.74 6.53 -3.55
C ALA A 167 5.81 7.02 -2.43
N PRO A 168 4.60 7.58 -2.68
CA PRO A 168 3.70 8.01 -1.62
C PRO A 168 3.25 6.89 -0.65
N LEU A 169 3.32 5.63 -1.09
CA LEU A 169 2.94 4.45 -0.31
C LEU A 169 4.09 3.96 0.59
N MET A 170 5.32 4.36 0.30
CA MET A 170 6.54 3.87 0.94
C MET A 170 6.92 4.74 2.14
N ALA A 171 7.48 4.13 3.19
CA ALA A 171 8.25 4.85 4.19
C ALA A 171 9.57 5.35 3.59
N ASP A 172 10.19 6.35 4.21
CA ASP A 172 11.42 6.95 3.67
C ASP A 172 12.60 5.96 3.68
N SER A 173 12.68 5.08 4.68
CA SER A 173 13.66 3.98 4.72
C SER A 173 13.50 2.99 3.56
N ALA A 174 12.28 2.71 3.12
CA ALA A 174 12.03 1.85 1.97
C ALA A 174 12.33 2.57 0.65
N LEU A 175 12.01 3.86 0.55
CA LEU A 175 12.29 4.66 -0.65
C LEU A 175 13.79 4.88 -0.86
N ALA A 176 14.56 5.04 0.22
CA ALA A 176 16.02 5.18 0.19
C ALA A 176 16.73 3.93 -0.34
N ARG A 177 16.08 2.76 -0.37
CA ARG A 177 16.61 1.55 -1.04
C ARG A 177 16.38 1.55 -2.56
N VAL A 178 15.63 2.53 -3.09
CA VAL A 178 15.18 2.58 -4.49
C VAL A 178 15.78 3.77 -5.22
N ILE A 179 15.86 4.94 -4.58
CA ILE A 179 16.41 6.16 -5.17
C ILE A 179 17.65 6.63 -4.40
N GLN A 180 18.58 7.26 -5.11
CA GLN A 180 19.81 7.82 -4.51
C GLN A 180 19.57 9.15 -3.79
N GLN A 181 18.50 9.85 -4.16
CA GLN A 181 18.06 11.08 -3.50
C GLN A 181 17.03 10.78 -2.41
N ASP A 182 16.40 11.82 -1.88
CA ASP A 182 15.27 11.68 -0.97
C ASP A 182 13.94 12.12 -1.61
N ARG A 183 12.86 11.99 -0.85
CA ARG A 183 11.49 12.29 -1.28
C ARG A 183 11.27 13.77 -1.64
N SER A 184 12.04 14.69 -1.07
CA SER A 184 11.89 16.13 -1.31
C SER A 184 12.35 16.54 -2.71
N THR A 185 13.22 15.74 -3.34
CA THR A 185 13.65 15.92 -4.73
C THR A 185 12.52 15.61 -5.70
N ALA A 186 12.39 16.42 -6.77
CA ALA A 186 11.37 16.23 -7.79
C ALA A 186 11.53 14.86 -8.50
N PRO A 187 10.44 14.11 -8.77
CA PRO A 187 10.54 12.79 -9.41
C PRO A 187 11.20 12.77 -10.79
N ALA A 188 11.25 13.91 -11.48
CA ALA A 188 11.93 14.06 -12.77
C ALA A 188 13.47 13.97 -12.64
N GLU A 189 14.00 14.21 -11.45
CA GLU A 189 15.44 14.24 -11.18
C GLU A 189 15.95 12.93 -10.56
N TRP A 190 15.05 12.05 -10.13
CA TRP A 190 15.45 10.81 -9.45
C TRP A 190 16.37 9.93 -10.31
N THR A 191 17.42 9.43 -9.66
CA THR A 191 18.26 8.31 -10.09
C THR A 191 18.03 7.13 -9.16
N PHE A 192 18.30 5.92 -9.65
CA PHE A 192 17.97 4.68 -8.96
C PHE A 192 19.20 4.02 -8.36
N GLU A 193 19.00 3.37 -7.21
CA GLU A 193 19.99 2.47 -6.64
C GLU A 193 20.25 1.27 -7.55
N PRO A 194 21.45 0.65 -7.53
CA PRO A 194 21.75 -0.53 -8.34
C PRO A 194 20.74 -1.67 -8.17
N ASP A 195 20.29 -1.90 -6.93
CA ASP A 195 19.32 -2.95 -6.57
C ASP A 195 17.88 -2.44 -6.44
N ALA A 196 17.57 -1.27 -6.98
CA ALA A 196 16.25 -0.64 -6.85
C ALA A 196 15.11 -1.57 -7.29
N GLY A 197 15.28 -2.29 -8.40
CA GLY A 197 14.28 -3.25 -8.89
C GLY A 197 14.03 -4.40 -7.92
N ALA A 198 15.08 -4.98 -7.34
CA ALA A 198 14.97 -6.05 -6.35
C ALA A 198 14.29 -5.54 -5.07
N ALA A 199 14.69 -4.36 -4.59
CA ALA A 199 14.10 -3.71 -3.42
C ALA A 199 12.60 -3.43 -3.60
N LEU A 200 12.15 -3.01 -4.79
CA LEU A 200 10.73 -2.79 -5.09
C LEU A 200 9.91 -4.10 -5.05
N VAL A 201 10.47 -5.18 -5.60
CA VAL A 201 9.81 -6.50 -5.62
C VAL A 201 9.75 -7.11 -4.22
N GLU A 202 10.82 -6.96 -3.43
CA GLU A 202 10.85 -7.33 -2.00
C GLU A 202 9.83 -6.52 -1.18
N TRP A 203 9.78 -5.21 -1.38
CA TRP A 203 8.85 -4.33 -0.68
C TRP A 203 7.39 -4.75 -0.91
N TRP A 204 6.99 -5.01 -2.16
CA TRP A 204 5.64 -5.51 -2.43
C TRP A 204 5.34 -6.87 -1.81
N ARG A 205 6.31 -7.80 -1.81
CA ARG A 205 6.15 -9.11 -1.15
C ARG A 205 5.88 -8.95 0.35
N GLY A 206 6.59 -8.07 1.03
CA GLY A 206 6.36 -7.78 2.45
C GLY A 206 4.96 -7.26 2.76
N LEU A 207 4.28 -6.66 1.78
CA LEU A 207 2.94 -6.08 1.92
C LEU A 207 1.78 -7.00 1.55
N ASP A 208 2.07 -8.17 1.01
CA ASP A 208 1.02 -9.10 0.62
C ASP A 208 0.25 -9.56 1.87
N PRO A 209 -1.09 -9.46 1.94
CA PRO A 209 -1.84 -9.94 3.08
C PRO A 209 -1.96 -11.46 3.12
N LEU A 210 -1.79 -12.17 1.99
CA LEU A 210 -2.08 -13.60 1.85
C LEU A 210 -0.87 -14.38 1.26
N PRO A 211 0.25 -14.47 2.00
CA PRO A 211 1.52 -15.05 1.52
C PRO A 211 1.52 -16.49 1.04
N ALA A 212 0.43 -17.23 1.23
CA ALA A 212 0.35 -18.63 0.83
C ALA A 212 -0.32 -18.82 -0.55
N THR A 213 -0.77 -17.74 -1.20
CA THR A 213 -1.41 -17.79 -2.53
C THR A 213 -0.37 -17.60 -3.65
N ASP A 214 -0.78 -17.78 -4.90
CA ASP A 214 0.08 -17.57 -6.07
C ASP A 214 0.22 -16.07 -6.42
N ALA A 215 -0.70 -15.24 -5.92
CA ALA A 215 -0.75 -13.83 -6.23
C ALA A 215 -0.22 -13.01 -5.05
N ASN A 216 0.20 -11.78 -5.34
CA ASN A 216 0.34 -10.77 -4.30
C ASN A 216 -0.93 -9.91 -4.34
N GLU A 217 -1.89 -10.19 -3.46
CA GLU A 217 -3.22 -9.55 -3.51
C GLU A 217 -3.12 -8.04 -3.30
N ARG A 218 -2.13 -7.56 -2.54
CA ARG A 218 -1.91 -6.12 -2.35
C ARG A 218 -1.39 -5.45 -3.63
N LEU A 219 -0.51 -6.12 -4.38
CA LEU A 219 -0.01 -5.67 -5.68
C LEU A 219 -1.11 -5.69 -6.74
N GLU A 220 -1.98 -6.69 -6.68
CA GLU A 220 -3.18 -6.76 -7.51
C GLU A 220 -4.16 -5.62 -7.22
N GLU A 221 -4.43 -5.34 -5.95
CA GLU A 221 -5.23 -4.18 -5.54
C GLU A 221 -4.59 -2.88 -6.05
N HIS A 222 -3.27 -2.75 -5.92
CA HIS A 222 -2.54 -1.60 -6.46
C HIS A 222 -2.72 -1.46 -7.97
N LEU A 223 -2.60 -2.55 -8.72
CA LEU A 223 -2.79 -2.53 -10.18
C LEU A 223 -4.23 -2.16 -10.56
N THR A 224 -5.21 -2.65 -9.79
CA THR A 224 -6.62 -2.29 -9.95
C THR A 224 -6.85 -0.80 -9.70
N ARG A 225 -6.28 -0.26 -8.62
CA ARG A 225 -6.29 1.18 -8.34
C ARG A 225 -5.59 1.95 -9.45
N LEU A 226 -4.45 1.48 -9.94
CA LEU A 226 -3.67 2.12 -11.00
C LEU A 226 -4.43 2.23 -12.32
N VAL A 227 -5.15 1.19 -12.73
CA VAL A 227 -6.02 1.24 -13.91
C VAL A 227 -7.12 2.29 -13.71
N ARG A 228 -7.76 2.31 -12.54
CA ARG A 228 -8.84 3.25 -12.21
C ARG A 228 -8.39 4.71 -12.19
N VAL A 229 -7.31 5.02 -11.47
CA VAL A 229 -6.82 6.40 -11.33
C VAL A 229 -6.36 6.98 -12.65
N ARG A 230 -5.89 6.15 -13.58
CA ARG A 230 -5.44 6.62 -14.90
C ARG A 230 -6.58 6.94 -15.84
N GLN A 231 -7.78 6.43 -15.59
CA GLN A 231 -8.98 6.81 -16.33
C GLN A 231 -9.58 8.10 -15.75
N ASN A 232 -9.51 8.29 -14.43
CA ASN A 232 -10.25 9.36 -13.74
C ASN A 232 -9.40 10.58 -13.36
N PHE A 233 -8.09 10.43 -13.21
CA PHE A 233 -7.18 11.42 -12.62
C PHE A 233 -5.89 11.58 -13.44
N ALA A 234 -5.96 11.36 -14.76
CA ALA A 234 -4.82 11.48 -15.65
C ALA A 234 -4.31 12.93 -15.68
N CYS A 235 -2.99 13.10 -15.62
CA CYS A 235 -2.33 14.39 -15.75
C CYS A 235 -0.99 14.21 -16.46
N ALA A 236 -0.92 14.57 -17.75
CA ALA A 236 0.25 14.31 -18.58
C ALA A 236 1.49 15.14 -18.18
N GLU A 237 1.28 16.28 -17.52
CA GLU A 237 2.34 17.18 -17.06
C GLU A 237 3.13 16.64 -15.86
N ARG A 238 2.55 15.68 -15.12
CA ARG A 238 3.19 15.06 -13.95
C ARG A 238 3.96 13.83 -14.37
N VAL A 239 5.12 13.60 -13.75
CA VAL A 239 5.97 12.41 -14.00
C VAL A 239 5.20 11.10 -13.75
N SER A 240 4.35 11.06 -12.73
CA SER A 240 3.46 9.93 -12.41
C SER A 240 2.35 9.70 -13.47
N ALA A 241 2.14 10.65 -14.38
CA ALA A 241 1.02 10.73 -15.32
C ALA A 241 -0.37 10.80 -14.67
N ILE A 242 -0.43 11.06 -13.36
CA ILE A 242 -1.66 11.22 -12.57
C ILE A 242 -1.50 12.39 -11.60
N ASP A 243 -2.60 13.03 -11.27
CA ASP A 243 -2.63 14.16 -10.35
C ASP A 243 -2.62 13.71 -8.86
N ASP A 244 -2.67 14.65 -7.92
CA ASP A 244 -2.58 14.34 -6.49
C ASP A 244 -3.79 13.53 -5.97
N ARG A 245 -4.96 13.66 -6.61
CA ARG A 245 -6.14 12.83 -6.30
C ARG A 245 -5.84 11.36 -6.63
N GLY A 246 -5.23 11.13 -7.79
CA GLY A 246 -4.77 9.80 -8.20
C GLY A 246 -3.75 9.21 -7.22
N LEU A 247 -2.79 10.00 -6.75
CA LEU A 247 -1.79 9.53 -5.77
C LEU A 247 -2.42 9.17 -4.42
N VAL A 248 -3.35 9.99 -3.91
CA VAL A 248 -4.10 9.69 -2.67
C VAL A 248 -4.96 8.44 -2.84
N HIS A 249 -5.58 8.24 -4.01
CA HIS A 249 -6.36 7.04 -4.30
C HIS A 249 -5.50 5.77 -4.40
N LEU A 250 -4.29 5.84 -4.98
CA LEU A 250 -3.34 4.71 -4.95
C LEU A 250 -2.97 4.34 -3.50
N ARG A 251 -2.73 5.37 -2.68
CA ARG A 251 -2.34 5.25 -1.28
C ARG A 251 -3.44 4.60 -0.42
N LEU A 252 -4.65 5.14 -0.47
CA LEU A 252 -5.71 4.87 0.50
C LEU A 252 -6.94 4.17 -0.08
N GLY A 253 -7.04 4.06 -1.41
CA GLY A 253 -8.21 3.52 -2.07
C GLY A 253 -9.32 4.57 -2.21
N SER A 254 -10.56 4.11 -2.32
CA SER A 254 -11.71 5.02 -2.50
C SER A 254 -12.00 5.76 -1.20
N PRO A 255 -12.26 7.08 -1.24
CA PRO A 255 -12.71 7.80 -0.06
C PRO A 255 -14.08 7.29 0.37
N TYR A 256 -14.38 7.38 1.67
CA TYR A 256 -15.72 7.12 2.19
C TYR A 256 -16.73 8.12 1.63
N LYS A 257 -16.30 9.37 1.44
CA LYS A 257 -17.11 10.42 0.82
C LYS A 257 -16.24 11.33 -0.02
N GLN A 258 -16.69 11.64 -1.24
CA GLN A 258 -16.09 12.61 -2.15
C GLN A 258 -17.16 13.60 -2.59
N ARG A 259 -16.83 14.89 -2.61
CA ARG A 259 -17.73 15.96 -3.07
C ARG A 259 -16.97 17.06 -3.80
N SER A 260 -17.51 17.48 -4.94
CA SER A 260 -17.15 18.76 -5.56
C SER A 260 -17.72 19.91 -4.74
N LEU A 261 -16.93 20.97 -4.57
CA LEU A 261 -17.33 22.16 -3.83
C LEU A 261 -18.04 23.13 -4.78
N ASN A 262 -19.33 23.37 -4.53
CA ASN A 262 -20.16 24.26 -5.31
C ASN A 262 -20.68 25.39 -4.41
N TYR A 263 -19.91 26.47 -4.31
CA TYR A 263 -20.24 27.64 -3.47
C TYR A 263 -20.64 28.87 -4.29
N GLU A 264 -20.52 28.82 -5.62
CA GLU A 264 -20.85 29.92 -6.53
C GLU A 264 -22.34 29.91 -6.88
N ASP A 265 -23.16 30.49 -6.01
CA ASP A 265 -24.59 30.75 -6.26
C ASP A 265 -24.82 32.21 -6.74
N GLY A 266 -26.09 32.57 -6.98
CA GLY A 266 -26.44 33.93 -7.42
C GLY A 266 -26.10 35.02 -6.38
N GLU A 267 -26.10 34.68 -5.09
CA GLU A 267 -25.70 35.59 -4.02
C GLU A 267 -24.18 35.79 -4.01
N PHE A 268 -23.43 34.70 -4.14
CA PHE A 268 -21.97 34.73 -4.31
C PHE A 268 -21.59 35.65 -5.47
N PHE A 269 -22.23 35.50 -6.62
CA PHE A 269 -21.90 36.31 -7.78
C PHE A 269 -22.07 37.81 -7.51
N LYS A 270 -23.19 38.17 -6.85
CA LYS A 270 -23.52 39.56 -6.51
C LYS A 270 -22.59 40.17 -5.47
N GLU A 271 -22.18 39.40 -4.46
CA GLU A 271 -21.41 39.90 -3.33
C GLU A 271 -19.89 39.83 -3.54
N VAL A 272 -19.40 38.94 -4.40
CA VAL A 272 -17.97 38.74 -4.65
C VAL A 272 -17.50 39.53 -5.88
N TYR A 273 -18.17 39.40 -7.02
CA TYR A 273 -17.80 40.06 -8.30
C TYR A 273 -18.29 41.51 -8.37
N ARG A 274 -17.85 42.32 -7.41
CA ARG A 274 -18.28 43.72 -7.25
C ARG A 274 -17.47 44.67 -8.13
N PHE A 275 -18.09 45.75 -8.57
CA PHE A 275 -17.40 46.81 -9.31
C PHE A 275 -16.20 47.34 -8.51
N GLY A 276 -15.03 47.43 -9.17
CA GLY A 276 -13.76 47.80 -8.54
C GLY A 276 -12.98 46.64 -7.90
N VAL A 277 -13.49 45.41 -7.99
CA VAL A 277 -12.80 44.17 -7.58
C VAL A 277 -12.46 43.36 -8.83
N ASN A 278 -11.19 43.38 -9.24
CA ASN A 278 -10.74 42.70 -10.46
C ASN A 278 -10.47 41.21 -10.22
N VAL A 279 -11.54 40.43 -10.13
CA VAL A 279 -11.51 38.96 -9.99
C VAL A 279 -12.50 38.38 -11.00
N PRO A 280 -12.06 37.75 -12.09
CA PRO A 280 -12.97 37.04 -12.99
C PRO A 280 -13.45 35.72 -12.36
N PRO A 281 -14.62 35.18 -12.77
CA PRO A 281 -15.11 33.92 -12.21
C PRO A 281 -14.17 32.73 -12.37
N SER A 282 -13.43 32.67 -13.48
CA SER A 282 -12.40 31.65 -13.72
C SER A 282 -11.21 31.68 -12.74
N SER A 283 -11.13 32.69 -11.86
CA SER A 283 -10.08 32.77 -10.83
C SER A 283 -10.36 31.94 -9.59
N PHE A 284 -11.56 31.38 -9.44
CA PHE A 284 -11.88 30.40 -8.42
C PHE A 284 -11.66 28.99 -9.00
N PRO A 285 -10.77 28.18 -8.42
CA PRO A 285 -10.46 26.87 -8.98
C PRO A 285 -11.59 25.88 -8.72
N LYS A 286 -11.83 24.97 -9.68
CA LYS A 286 -12.65 23.79 -9.41
C LYS A 286 -12.02 23.01 -8.27
N SER A 287 -12.83 22.60 -7.31
CA SER A 287 -12.33 22.09 -6.03
C SER A 287 -13.14 20.91 -5.53
N GLU A 288 -12.49 20.00 -4.82
CA GLU A 288 -13.09 18.80 -4.25
C GLU A 288 -12.59 18.53 -2.84
N ILE A 289 -13.46 17.97 -1.99
CA ILE A 289 -13.09 17.43 -0.68
C ILE A 289 -13.32 15.93 -0.63
N TRP A 290 -12.31 15.21 -0.15
CA TRP A 290 -12.32 13.76 0.02
C TRP A 290 -12.15 13.41 1.50
N LEU A 291 -12.97 12.48 1.99
CA LEU A 291 -13.00 12.05 3.39
C LEU A 291 -12.65 10.56 3.51
N TYR A 292 -11.67 10.28 4.36
CA TYR A 292 -11.17 8.97 4.75
C TYR A 292 -11.36 8.74 6.27
N THR A 293 -12.44 9.28 6.83
CA THR A 293 -12.77 9.17 8.26
C THR A 293 -13.07 7.76 8.75
N HIS A 294 -13.13 6.77 7.83
CA HIS A 294 -13.18 5.35 8.15
C HIS A 294 -11.81 4.78 8.53
N ILE A 295 -10.72 5.48 8.20
CA ILE A 295 -9.35 5.15 8.60
C ILE A 295 -8.98 5.91 9.87
N ASP A 296 -9.12 7.24 9.83
CA ASP A 296 -8.86 8.13 10.96
C ASP A 296 -9.62 9.46 10.79
N GLU A 297 -10.04 10.08 11.89
CA GLU A 297 -10.80 11.34 11.86
C GLU A 297 -10.05 12.52 11.22
N SER A 298 -8.71 12.50 11.21
CA SER A 298 -7.88 13.51 10.54
C SER A 298 -7.83 13.36 9.02
N GLY A 299 -8.36 12.25 8.48
CA GLY A 299 -8.24 11.83 7.09
C GLY A 299 -9.08 12.64 6.09
N PHE A 300 -8.90 13.95 5.97
CA PHE A 300 -9.50 14.75 4.90
C PHE A 300 -8.45 15.34 3.97
N TYR A 301 -8.82 15.44 2.69
CA TYR A 301 -8.00 16.01 1.63
C TYR A 301 -8.84 17.00 0.84
N LEU A 302 -8.27 18.19 0.64
CA LEU A 302 -8.83 19.21 -0.22
C LEU A 302 -7.98 19.26 -1.49
N PHE A 303 -8.63 19.29 -2.64
CA PHE A 303 -7.99 19.38 -3.94
C PHE A 303 -8.53 20.57 -4.71
N ALA A 304 -7.67 21.21 -5.49
CA ALA A 304 -8.04 22.28 -6.40
C ALA A 304 -7.29 22.11 -7.73
N GLU A 305 -7.95 22.50 -8.81
CA GLU A 305 -7.36 22.62 -10.15
C GLU A 305 -6.16 23.57 -10.12
N ASP A 306 -5.08 23.19 -10.79
CA ASP A 306 -3.90 24.04 -10.93
C ASP A 306 -4.22 25.27 -11.80
N ASN A 307 -3.54 26.38 -11.57
CA ASN A 307 -3.81 27.61 -12.32
C ASN A 307 -3.34 27.52 -13.78
N THR A 308 -2.44 26.58 -14.07
CA THR A 308 -1.80 26.43 -15.39
C THR A 308 -2.26 25.19 -16.14
N SER A 309 -3.05 24.32 -15.53
CA SER A 309 -3.54 23.09 -16.15
C SER A 309 -4.76 22.51 -15.49
N ASP A 310 -5.45 21.60 -16.18
CA ASP A 310 -6.64 20.89 -15.67
C ASP A 310 -6.31 19.84 -14.59
N CYS A 311 -5.05 19.78 -14.13
CA CYS A 311 -4.59 18.83 -13.13
C CYS A 311 -4.94 19.30 -11.72
N PHE A 312 -5.35 18.38 -10.84
CA PHE A 312 -5.64 18.74 -9.45
C PHE A 312 -4.43 18.52 -8.55
N ARG A 313 -4.18 19.49 -7.68
CA ARG A 313 -3.19 19.37 -6.61
C ARG A 313 -3.87 19.36 -5.25
N GLN A 314 -3.19 18.82 -4.25
CA GLN A 314 -3.62 19.03 -2.87
C GLN A 314 -3.57 20.53 -2.54
N ALA A 315 -4.64 21.03 -1.94
CA ALA A 315 -4.86 22.44 -1.69
C ALA A 315 -5.15 22.72 -0.21
N LYS A 316 -4.88 23.95 0.21
CA LYS A 316 -5.30 24.52 1.51
C LYS A 316 -6.58 25.33 1.33
N ALA A 317 -7.29 25.61 2.42
CA ALA A 317 -8.58 26.32 2.34
C ALA A 317 -8.45 27.71 1.70
N ASN A 318 -7.36 28.43 1.97
CA ASN A 318 -7.09 29.74 1.38
C ASN A 318 -6.77 29.68 -0.12
N GLU A 319 -6.37 28.52 -0.64
CA GLU A 319 -6.04 28.35 -2.06
C GLU A 319 -7.28 28.12 -2.92
N LEU A 320 -8.45 27.91 -2.30
CA LEU A 320 -9.74 27.93 -2.97
C LEU A 320 -10.17 29.35 -3.37
N MET A 321 -9.47 30.36 -2.87
CA MET A 321 -9.68 31.75 -3.25
C MET A 321 -8.51 32.28 -4.06
N PRO A 322 -8.77 33.17 -5.02
CA PRO A 322 -7.70 33.81 -5.76
C PRO A 322 -6.81 34.64 -4.82
N ARG A 323 -5.50 34.62 -5.08
CA ARG A 323 -4.50 35.37 -4.31
C ARG A 323 -4.82 36.87 -4.18
N TYR A 324 -5.59 37.42 -5.12
CA TYR A 324 -6.04 38.80 -5.04
C TYR A 324 -6.95 39.07 -3.83
N LEU A 325 -7.76 38.11 -3.39
CA LEU A 325 -8.68 38.27 -2.26
C LEU A 325 -8.03 37.94 -0.90
N THR A 326 -6.95 37.17 -0.88
CA THR A 326 -6.28 36.75 0.37
C THR A 326 -5.17 37.70 0.84
N ARG A 327 -4.71 38.62 -0.02
CA ARG A 327 -3.69 39.62 0.33
C ARG A 327 -4.21 40.65 1.33
N GLN A 328 -3.36 41.03 2.28
CA GLN A 328 -3.61 42.14 3.20
C GLN A 328 -3.88 43.45 2.44
N ARG A 329 -4.86 44.22 2.91
CA ARG A 329 -5.31 45.49 2.32
C ARG A 329 -5.30 46.61 3.35
N ALA A 330 -5.05 47.83 2.87
CA ALA A 330 -5.18 49.05 3.67
C ALA A 330 -6.64 49.49 3.79
N ASP A 331 -6.95 50.28 4.83
CA ASP A 331 -8.29 50.82 5.15
C ASP A 331 -8.68 51.99 4.22
N THR A 332 -8.59 51.75 2.91
CA THR A 332 -9.04 52.66 1.84
C THR A 332 -10.37 52.17 1.29
N GLU A 333 -11.13 53.02 0.59
CA GLU A 333 -12.39 52.60 -0.06
C GLU A 333 -12.18 51.35 -0.94
N ARG A 334 -11.14 51.37 -1.78
CA ARG A 334 -10.75 50.24 -2.64
C ARG A 334 -10.39 49.00 -1.82
N GLY A 335 -9.57 49.15 -0.77
CA GLY A 335 -9.15 48.06 0.08
C GLY A 335 -10.31 47.42 0.85
N LEU A 336 -11.23 48.24 1.37
CA LEU A 336 -12.45 47.81 2.04
C LEU A 336 -13.43 47.13 1.08
N ASN A 337 -13.55 47.60 -0.17
CA ASN A 337 -14.36 46.95 -1.20
C ASN A 337 -13.87 45.53 -1.48
N ILE A 338 -12.56 45.36 -1.67
CA ILE A 338 -11.92 44.05 -1.91
C ILE A 338 -12.06 43.15 -0.66
N ALA A 339 -11.81 43.68 0.53
CA ALA A 339 -11.90 42.90 1.76
C ALA A 339 -13.33 42.45 2.07
N TYR A 340 -14.34 43.23 1.71
CA TYR A 340 -15.73 42.81 1.81
C TYR A 340 -16.03 41.66 0.82
N SER A 341 -15.61 41.76 -0.45
CA SER A 341 -15.74 40.63 -1.40
C SER A 341 -15.02 39.37 -0.92
N ALA A 342 -13.82 39.52 -0.33
CA ALA A 342 -13.07 38.42 0.26
C ALA A 342 -13.83 37.78 1.44
N LEU A 343 -14.42 38.60 2.34
CA LEU A 343 -15.25 38.09 3.44
C LEU A 343 -16.42 37.24 2.95
N MET A 344 -17.12 37.69 1.91
CA MET A 344 -18.27 36.97 1.36
C MET A 344 -17.84 35.69 0.64
N ALA A 345 -16.72 35.71 -0.08
CA ALA A 345 -16.12 34.51 -0.66
C ALA A 345 -15.73 33.50 0.43
N MET A 346 -15.07 33.96 1.50
CA MET A 346 -14.73 33.12 2.67
C MET A 346 -15.99 32.52 3.29
N ARG A 347 -17.06 33.31 3.48
CA ARG A 347 -18.31 32.81 4.07
C ARG A 347 -18.88 31.65 3.23
N ALA A 348 -18.95 31.79 1.91
CA ALA A 348 -19.51 30.78 1.03
C ALA A 348 -18.64 29.50 1.02
N ILE A 349 -17.32 29.64 0.89
CA ILE A 349 -16.39 28.51 0.85
C ILE A 349 -16.38 27.77 2.20
N TYR A 350 -16.25 28.47 3.32
CA TYR A 350 -16.22 27.84 4.63
C TYR A 350 -17.59 27.27 5.05
N ARG A 351 -18.70 27.81 4.54
CA ARG A 351 -20.03 27.21 4.69
C ARG A 351 -20.02 25.80 4.12
N GLU A 352 -19.59 25.66 2.87
CA GLU A 352 -19.52 24.35 2.20
C GLU A 352 -18.57 23.40 2.93
N LEU A 353 -17.35 23.85 3.26
CA LEU A 353 -16.36 23.00 3.94
C LEU A 353 -16.84 22.52 5.32
N ALA A 354 -17.53 23.38 6.09
CA ALA A 354 -18.04 23.05 7.42
C ALA A 354 -19.18 22.00 7.42
N LEU A 355 -19.85 21.79 6.29
CA LEU A 355 -20.84 20.71 6.14
C LEU A 355 -20.18 19.33 6.07
N PHE A 356 -18.89 19.27 5.73
CA PHE A 356 -18.19 18.02 5.47
C PHE A 356 -17.19 17.64 6.56
N HIS A 357 -16.56 18.61 7.22
CA HIS A 357 -15.54 18.30 8.22
C HIS A 357 -15.49 19.32 9.36
N ILE A 358 -15.36 18.81 10.59
CA ILE A 358 -15.42 19.61 11.83
C ILE A 358 -14.30 20.66 11.94
N ASN A 359 -13.13 20.40 11.33
CA ASN A 359 -12.02 21.36 11.27
C ASN A 359 -12.40 22.73 10.66
N PHE A 360 -13.49 22.83 9.91
CA PHE A 360 -13.92 24.08 9.29
C PHE A 360 -15.03 24.79 10.08
N SER A 361 -15.74 24.09 10.98
CA SER A 361 -16.93 24.60 11.67
C SER A 361 -16.64 25.85 12.50
N THR A 362 -15.60 25.81 13.36
CA THR A 362 -15.23 26.96 14.21
C THR A 362 -14.84 28.20 13.39
N ARG A 363 -14.19 28.00 12.23
CA ARG A 363 -13.84 29.10 11.33
C ARG A 363 -15.07 29.66 10.64
N TYR A 364 -15.91 28.78 10.10
CA TYR A 364 -17.16 29.18 9.46
C TYR A 364 -18.03 30.01 10.41
N SER A 365 -18.24 29.55 11.66
CA SER A 365 -19.04 30.30 12.64
C SER A 365 -18.51 31.71 12.88
N LYS A 366 -17.18 31.90 12.99
CA LYS A 366 -16.60 33.23 13.17
C LYS A 366 -16.79 34.13 11.95
N ILE A 367 -16.59 33.59 10.76
CA ILE A 367 -16.77 34.31 9.48
C ILE A 367 -18.24 34.70 9.30
N ALA A 368 -19.16 33.75 9.51
CA ALA A 368 -20.59 33.96 9.41
C ALA A 368 -21.06 35.01 10.43
N ASN A 369 -20.66 34.91 11.70
CA ASN A 369 -21.03 35.88 12.74
C ASN A 369 -20.56 37.30 12.38
N TYR A 370 -19.33 37.44 11.87
CA TYR A 370 -18.81 38.74 11.45
C TYR A 370 -19.54 39.30 10.22
N ALA A 371 -19.84 38.45 9.22
CA ALA A 371 -20.61 38.85 8.04
C ALA A 371 -22.05 39.26 8.41
N SER A 372 -22.73 38.47 9.25
CA SER A 372 -24.06 38.80 9.76
C SER A 372 -24.07 40.10 10.56
N TRP A 373 -23.01 40.40 11.32
CA TRP A 373 -22.86 41.70 11.97
C TRP A 373 -22.79 42.85 10.95
N GLN A 374 -21.98 42.72 9.88
CA GLN A 374 -21.93 43.73 8.81
C GLN A 374 -23.29 43.95 8.16
N GLU A 375 -24.03 42.88 7.86
CA GLU A 375 -25.37 42.91 7.25
C GLU A 375 -26.41 43.57 8.16
N MET A 376 -26.35 43.27 9.46
CA MET A 376 -27.22 43.87 10.47
C MET A 376 -26.97 45.38 10.58
N GLN A 377 -25.70 45.81 10.63
CA GLN A 377 -25.35 47.24 10.66
C GLN A 377 -25.75 47.96 9.38
N ALA A 378 -25.59 47.32 8.21
CA ALA A 378 -26.03 47.87 6.94
C ALA A 378 -27.55 48.06 6.89
N THR A 379 -28.31 47.11 7.45
CA THR A 379 -29.77 47.17 7.53
C THR A 379 -30.23 48.28 8.48
N ALA A 380 -29.60 48.38 9.66
CA ALA A 380 -29.89 49.44 10.62
C ALA A 380 -29.59 50.84 10.05
N ALA A 381 -28.46 51.01 9.37
CA ALA A 381 -28.11 52.28 8.73
C ALA A 381 -29.12 52.68 7.64
N ARG A 382 -29.58 51.73 6.81
CA ARG A 382 -30.62 52.00 5.79
C ARG A 382 -31.96 52.37 6.43
N ALA A 383 -32.32 51.73 7.53
CA ALA A 383 -33.56 52.04 8.25
C ALA A 383 -33.51 53.45 8.84
N ALA A 384 -32.38 53.83 9.44
CA ALA A 384 -32.18 55.16 10.01
C ALA A 384 -32.14 56.27 8.94
N GLU A 385 -31.52 56.02 7.79
CA GLU A 385 -31.55 56.95 6.65
C GLU A 385 -32.97 57.19 6.15
N ARG A 386 -33.83 56.16 6.15
CA ARG A 386 -35.25 56.30 5.79
C ARG A 386 -36.07 57.04 6.83
N SER A 387 -35.71 56.93 8.11
CA SER A 387 -36.41 57.61 9.21
C SER A 387 -35.85 59.00 9.55
N GLY A 388 -34.86 59.50 8.81
CA GLY A 388 -34.23 60.81 9.06
C GLY A 388 -33.39 60.86 10.35
N GLY A 389 -33.08 59.72 10.96
CA GLY A 389 -32.31 59.62 12.20
C GLY A 389 -30.81 59.47 11.95
N GLY A 390 -29.98 60.12 12.78
CA GLY A 390 -28.53 59.91 12.81
C GLY A 390 -28.21 58.51 13.33
N SER A 391 -27.66 57.64 12.48
CA SER A 391 -27.25 56.28 12.84
C SER A 391 -25.76 56.23 13.17
N GLY A 392 -25.45 56.04 14.44
CA GLY A 392 -24.13 55.62 14.86
C GLY A 392 -24.16 55.17 16.31
N SER A 393 -23.88 53.89 16.56
CA SER A 393 -23.53 53.46 17.90
C SER A 393 -22.20 54.11 18.30
N ALA A 394 -22.02 54.50 19.56
CA ALA A 394 -20.79 55.18 20.00
C ALA A 394 -19.54 54.36 19.63
N GLY A 395 -18.56 55.01 18.99
CA GLY A 395 -17.31 54.35 18.53
C GLY A 395 -17.42 53.62 17.18
N GLN A 396 -18.59 53.57 16.56
CA GLN A 396 -18.79 52.95 15.24
C GLN A 396 -18.33 53.86 14.10
N ARG A 397 -17.59 53.30 13.14
CA ARG A 397 -17.16 53.96 11.91
C ARG A 397 -17.76 53.23 10.71
N SER A 398 -18.06 53.95 9.64
CA SER A 398 -18.59 53.35 8.42
C SER A 398 -18.05 54.01 7.16
N THR A 399 -17.95 53.23 6.09
CA THR A 399 -17.45 53.69 4.79
C THR A 399 -18.29 53.06 3.68
N LYS A 400 -18.74 53.86 2.72
CA LYS A 400 -19.45 53.39 1.52
C LYS A 400 -18.41 52.89 0.52
N VAL A 401 -18.61 51.71 -0.04
CA VAL A 401 -17.64 51.06 -0.95
C VAL A 401 -18.35 50.46 -2.16
N GLY A 402 -17.67 50.46 -3.30
CA GLY A 402 -18.17 49.96 -4.57
C GLY A 402 -19.08 50.97 -5.28
N ALA A 403 -19.36 50.72 -6.56
CA ALA A 403 -20.19 51.59 -7.39
C ALA A 403 -21.16 50.78 -8.26
N GLY A 404 -22.26 51.42 -8.70
CA GLY A 404 -23.30 50.78 -9.52
C GLY A 404 -24.53 50.33 -8.75
N VAL A 405 -25.62 50.10 -9.49
CA VAL A 405 -26.93 49.70 -8.96
C VAL A 405 -26.82 48.32 -8.30
N GLY A 406 -27.25 48.22 -7.04
CA GLY A 406 -27.19 46.97 -6.28
C GLY A 406 -25.78 46.51 -5.82
N GLN A 407 -24.72 47.20 -6.22
CA GLN A 407 -23.32 46.84 -6.01
C GLN A 407 -22.63 47.63 -4.89
N THR A 408 -23.26 48.69 -4.43
CA THR A 408 -22.77 49.54 -3.34
C THR A 408 -23.04 48.90 -1.97
N ARG A 409 -22.06 48.89 -1.07
CA ARG A 409 -22.20 48.42 0.33
C ARG A 409 -21.70 49.49 1.29
N ARG A 410 -22.22 49.49 2.52
CA ARG A 410 -21.66 50.25 3.64
C ARG A 410 -20.96 49.24 4.55
N VAL A 411 -19.68 49.49 4.81
CA VAL A 411 -18.82 48.62 5.60
C VAL A 411 -18.54 49.30 6.92
N PHE A 412 -18.62 48.54 8.01
CA PHE A 412 -18.56 49.06 9.37
C PHE A 412 -17.34 48.56 10.13
N SER A 413 -16.92 49.33 11.13
CA SER A 413 -16.05 48.90 12.23
C SER A 413 -16.55 49.48 13.55
N ASN A 414 -16.36 48.75 14.63
CA ASN A 414 -16.54 49.20 16.00
C ASN A 414 -15.41 48.60 16.87
N PRO A 415 -14.24 49.27 16.94
CA PRO A 415 -13.11 48.77 17.71
C PRO A 415 -13.40 48.57 19.20
N SER A 416 -14.28 49.39 19.79
CA SER A 416 -14.70 49.24 21.20
C SER A 416 -15.47 47.94 21.48
N MET A 417 -16.10 47.35 20.47
CA MET A 417 -16.76 46.04 20.55
C MET A 417 -15.91 44.91 19.94
N GLY A 418 -14.64 45.17 19.60
CA GLY A 418 -13.75 44.19 18.98
C GLY A 418 -14.00 43.91 17.49
N TYR A 419 -14.84 44.72 16.82
CA TYR A 419 -15.10 44.60 15.39
C TYR A 419 -14.22 45.57 14.60
N ASP A 420 -13.10 45.10 14.06
CA ASP A 420 -12.31 45.88 13.11
C ASP A 420 -13.02 46.03 11.76
N TYR A 421 -12.43 46.79 10.83
CA TYR A 421 -12.84 46.73 9.42
C TYR A 421 -12.53 45.35 8.80
N PRO A 422 -13.25 44.95 7.73
CA PRO A 422 -13.03 43.66 7.06
C PRO A 422 -11.59 43.42 6.60
N THR A 423 -10.84 44.47 6.27
CA THR A 423 -9.41 44.43 5.92
C THR A 423 -8.59 43.68 6.97
N ARG A 424 -8.75 44.03 8.24
CA ARG A 424 -8.06 43.37 9.37
C ARG A 424 -8.67 42.02 9.69
N PHE A 425 -10.01 41.89 9.66
CA PHE A 425 -10.68 40.63 9.93
C PHE A 425 -10.26 39.53 8.95
N VAL A 426 -10.34 39.80 7.64
CA VAL A 426 -9.95 38.85 6.58
C VAL A 426 -8.48 38.49 6.72
N SER A 427 -7.59 39.46 6.91
CA SER A 427 -6.15 39.19 7.11
C SER A 427 -5.90 38.23 8.28
N ARG A 428 -6.57 38.45 9.43
CA ARG A 428 -6.45 37.54 10.58
C ARG A 428 -6.98 36.14 10.27
N MET A 429 -8.11 36.04 9.55
CA MET A 429 -8.70 34.75 9.21
C MET A 429 -7.86 33.97 8.20
N VAL A 430 -7.25 34.64 7.21
CA VAL A 430 -6.30 34.05 6.26
C VAL A 430 -5.09 33.47 7.01
N THR A 431 -4.41 34.27 7.84
CA THR A 431 -3.25 33.80 8.63
C THR A 431 -3.63 32.66 9.58
N ARG A 432 -4.81 32.73 10.19
CA ARG A 432 -5.30 31.66 11.06
C ARG A 432 -5.55 30.37 10.29
N ALA A 433 -6.16 30.45 9.12
CA ALA A 433 -6.42 29.29 8.27
C ALA A 433 -5.12 28.61 7.84
N GLU A 434 -4.07 29.38 7.49
CA GLU A 434 -2.75 28.82 7.15
C GLU A 434 -2.14 28.00 8.28
N ARG A 435 -2.24 28.49 9.52
CA ARG A 435 -1.71 27.79 10.69
C ARG A 435 -2.49 26.51 10.97
N GLU A 436 -3.81 26.60 11.07
CA GLU A 436 -4.67 25.45 11.36
C GLU A 436 -4.65 24.40 10.24
N ASP A 437 -4.53 24.80 8.98
CA ASP A 437 -4.37 23.86 7.87
C ASP A 437 -3.01 23.14 7.94
N ARG A 438 -1.94 23.80 8.42
CA ARG A 438 -0.65 23.16 8.69
C ARG A 438 -0.77 22.14 9.83
N GLU A 439 -1.38 22.53 10.95
CA GLU A 439 -1.64 21.64 12.09
C GLU A 439 -2.50 20.43 11.67
N ALA A 440 -3.46 20.62 10.75
CA ALA A 440 -4.27 19.54 10.22
C ALA A 440 -3.47 18.60 9.29
N VAL A 441 -2.53 19.14 8.50
CA VAL A 441 -1.61 18.33 7.67
C VAL A 441 -0.70 17.49 8.57
N GLU A 442 -0.10 18.09 9.59
CA GLU A 442 0.79 17.41 10.55
C GLU A 442 0.07 16.26 11.27
N ARG A 443 -1.11 16.53 11.85
CA ARG A 443 -1.94 15.48 12.48
C ARG A 443 -2.28 14.35 11.52
N ARG A 444 -2.60 14.69 10.27
CA ARG A 444 -2.92 13.69 9.24
C ARG A 444 -1.68 12.89 8.85
N GLU A 445 -0.50 13.48 8.80
CA GLU A 445 0.75 12.75 8.49
C GLU A 445 1.16 11.80 9.62
N GLU A 446 0.86 12.15 10.87
CA GLU A 446 1.09 11.31 12.04
C GLU A 446 0.07 10.16 12.14
N ALA A 447 -1.22 10.44 11.97
CA ALA A 447 -2.28 9.46 12.20
C ALA A 447 -2.61 8.59 10.98
N MET A 448 -2.54 9.13 9.76
CA MET A 448 -2.92 8.37 8.57
C MET A 448 -1.79 7.45 8.10
N PRO A 449 -2.07 6.16 7.82
CA PRO A 449 -1.05 5.24 7.37
C PRO A 449 -0.52 5.63 5.98
N ARG A 450 0.75 5.33 5.71
CA ARG A 450 1.36 5.54 4.38
C ARG A 450 0.66 4.76 3.29
N GLN A 451 -0.09 3.71 3.62
CA GLN A 451 -0.99 3.02 2.71
C GLN A 451 -2.10 2.33 3.49
N HIS A 452 -3.22 2.09 2.83
CA HIS A 452 -4.35 1.35 3.41
C HIS A 452 -4.89 0.34 2.39
N THR A 453 -5.23 -0.86 2.86
CA THR A 453 -5.82 -1.94 2.07
C THR A 453 -7.08 -2.43 2.77
N ALA A 454 -8.16 -2.59 2.01
CA ALA A 454 -9.44 -3.10 2.53
C ALA A 454 -9.57 -4.63 2.40
N LEU A 455 -8.52 -5.31 1.93
CA LEU A 455 -8.57 -6.74 1.59
C LEU A 455 -8.95 -7.65 2.78
N LEU A 456 -8.65 -7.21 4.01
CA LEU A 456 -8.94 -7.97 5.24
C LEU A 456 -9.79 -7.19 6.26
N ASP A 457 -10.21 -5.95 5.99
CA ASP A 457 -10.88 -5.08 6.98
C ASP A 457 -12.19 -5.67 7.50
N GLU A 458 -12.97 -6.33 6.63
CA GLU A 458 -14.23 -6.98 7.00
C GLU A 458 -14.04 -8.41 7.54
N THR A 459 -12.80 -8.91 7.58
CA THR A 459 -12.51 -10.30 7.98
C THR A 459 -11.94 -10.34 9.39
N ALA A 460 -12.70 -10.95 10.32
CA ALA A 460 -12.23 -11.12 11.69
C ALA A 460 -10.95 -11.97 11.77
N ARG A 461 -10.07 -11.66 12.72
CA ARG A 461 -8.80 -12.38 12.90
C ARG A 461 -9.04 -13.75 13.57
N LEU A 462 -8.40 -14.79 13.06
CA LEU A 462 -8.30 -16.09 13.70
C LEU A 462 -7.06 -16.09 14.65
N PRO A 463 -7.19 -16.42 15.95
CA PRO A 463 -6.07 -16.35 16.89
C PRO A 463 -5.20 -17.62 16.83
N VAL A 464 -4.53 -17.83 15.68
CA VAL A 464 -3.61 -18.95 15.48
C VAL A 464 -2.27 -18.69 16.17
N SER A 465 -1.81 -19.66 16.94
CA SER A 465 -0.41 -19.77 17.35
C SER A 465 0.30 -20.76 16.43
N VAL A 466 1.53 -20.42 16.04
CA VAL A 466 2.33 -21.23 15.10
C VAL A 466 3.79 -21.20 15.49
N ARG A 467 4.47 -22.33 15.30
CA ARG A 467 5.92 -22.49 15.38
C ARG A 467 6.42 -23.33 14.21
N THR A 468 7.69 -23.17 13.91
CA THR A 468 8.40 -23.95 12.88
C THR A 468 9.58 -24.68 13.52
N ALA A 469 9.93 -25.85 12.99
CA ALA A 469 11.16 -26.56 13.36
C ALA A 469 11.77 -27.23 12.13
N ARG A 470 13.07 -26.99 11.89
CA ARG A 470 13.85 -27.61 10.82
C ARG A 470 14.51 -28.91 11.29
N PHE A 471 14.53 -29.92 10.42
CA PHE A 471 15.20 -31.21 10.63
C PHE A 471 15.98 -31.61 9.38
N LEU A 472 17.09 -32.32 9.56
CA LEU A 472 17.92 -32.81 8.47
C LEU A 472 17.45 -34.22 8.07
N ASP A 473 17.04 -34.37 6.82
CA ASP A 473 16.65 -35.65 6.25
C ASP A 473 17.88 -36.49 5.87
N PRO A 474 17.75 -37.82 5.78
CA PRO A 474 18.87 -38.70 5.40
C PRO A 474 19.47 -38.42 4.02
N ASP A 475 18.73 -37.76 3.13
CA ASP A 475 19.19 -37.34 1.80
C ASP A 475 20.01 -36.03 1.82
N GLY A 476 20.24 -35.45 3.00
CA GLY A 476 20.97 -34.21 3.19
C GLY A 476 20.12 -32.95 2.99
N THR A 477 18.83 -33.08 2.68
CA THR A 477 17.93 -31.93 2.58
C THR A 477 17.35 -31.55 3.94
N THR A 478 16.85 -30.33 4.08
CA THR A 478 16.16 -29.88 5.29
C THR A 478 14.65 -29.94 5.08
N ARG A 479 13.94 -30.67 5.95
CA ARG A 479 12.49 -30.53 6.11
C ARG A 479 12.17 -29.49 7.17
N THR A 480 11.09 -28.75 6.95
CA THR A 480 10.51 -27.84 7.94
C THR A 480 9.13 -28.30 8.34
N GLU A 481 8.94 -28.52 9.63
CA GLU A 481 7.63 -28.78 10.21
C GLU A 481 7.00 -27.46 10.68
N VAL A 482 5.74 -27.25 10.31
CA VAL A 482 4.90 -26.14 10.75
C VAL A 482 3.79 -26.71 11.64
N TYR A 483 3.88 -26.44 12.94
CA TYR A 483 2.87 -26.88 13.91
C TYR A 483 2.13 -25.66 14.48
N TRP A 484 0.81 -25.78 14.56
CA TRP A 484 -0.08 -24.68 14.86
C TRP A 484 -1.24 -25.12 15.73
N GLY A 485 -1.86 -24.17 16.41
CA GLY A 485 -3.00 -24.43 17.27
C GLY A 485 -3.82 -23.19 17.60
N VAL A 486 -5.03 -23.43 18.07
CA VAL A 486 -5.99 -22.40 18.46
C VAL A 486 -6.74 -22.84 19.72
N PRO A 487 -6.99 -21.95 20.69
CA PRO A 487 -7.89 -22.26 21.81
C PRO A 487 -9.32 -22.53 21.32
N ALA A 488 -9.96 -23.59 21.80
CA ALA A 488 -11.27 -24.03 21.31
C ALA A 488 -12.40 -23.00 21.58
N ASP A 489 -12.39 -22.35 22.75
CA ASP A 489 -13.28 -21.24 23.10
C ASP A 489 -13.26 -20.09 22.07
N ARG A 490 -12.10 -19.86 21.44
CA ARG A 490 -11.92 -18.84 20.40
C ARG A 490 -12.45 -19.25 19.04
N LEU A 491 -12.83 -20.50 18.81
CA LEU A 491 -13.29 -21.00 17.51
C LEU A 491 -14.81 -20.97 17.33
N ARG A 492 -15.56 -20.60 18.37
CA ARG A 492 -17.01 -20.55 18.28
C ARG A 492 -17.50 -19.56 17.23
N LEU A 493 -18.40 -20.03 16.36
CA LEU A 493 -19.15 -19.23 15.38
C LEU A 493 -20.64 -19.28 15.77
N GLY A 494 -21.40 -18.18 15.63
CA GLY A 494 -22.86 -18.18 15.87
C GLY A 494 -23.34 -17.82 17.29
N GLU A 495 -24.67 -17.68 17.43
CA GLU A 495 -25.35 -17.26 18.67
C GLU A 495 -25.37 -18.34 19.76
N ALA A 496 -25.76 -17.94 20.98
CA ALA A 496 -25.83 -18.83 22.13
C ALA A 496 -26.89 -19.94 21.92
N GLY A 497 -26.46 -21.20 21.73
CA GLY A 497 -27.37 -22.37 21.80
C GLY A 497 -27.24 -23.42 20.69
N ALA A 498 -26.48 -23.18 19.60
CA ALA A 498 -26.30 -24.17 18.53
C ALA A 498 -24.83 -24.64 18.42
N PRO A 499 -24.57 -25.95 18.21
CA PRO A 499 -23.23 -26.43 17.88
C PRO A 499 -22.82 -25.91 16.51
N ALA A 500 -21.86 -25.00 16.47
CA ALA A 500 -21.33 -24.48 15.23
C ALA A 500 -20.14 -25.32 14.78
N SER A 501 -20.40 -26.26 13.88
CA SER A 501 -19.33 -26.93 13.15
C SER A 501 -18.62 -25.91 12.25
N SER A 502 -17.30 -25.89 12.33
CA SER A 502 -16.47 -25.06 11.45
C SER A 502 -15.37 -25.89 10.83
N LEU A 503 -14.76 -25.36 9.78
CA LEU A 503 -13.61 -25.98 9.14
C LEU A 503 -12.48 -24.95 9.11
N ILE A 504 -11.31 -25.35 9.59
CA ILE A 504 -10.09 -24.57 9.41
C ILE A 504 -9.35 -25.14 8.20
N ALA A 505 -9.24 -24.35 7.14
CA ALA A 505 -8.37 -24.64 6.01
C ALA A 505 -7.01 -23.97 6.25
N VAL A 506 -5.93 -24.72 6.09
CA VAL A 506 -4.55 -24.22 6.22
C VAL A 506 -3.79 -24.44 4.92
N SER A 507 -2.94 -23.48 4.56
CA SER A 507 -2.03 -23.56 3.43
C SER A 507 -0.65 -23.07 3.86
N ALA A 508 0.38 -23.86 3.54
CA ALA A 508 1.78 -23.52 3.74
C ALA A 508 2.49 -23.59 2.40
N ALA A 509 3.12 -22.50 1.99
CA ALA A 509 3.88 -22.39 0.75
C ALA A 509 5.36 -22.17 1.09
N GLN A 510 6.23 -22.89 0.40
CA GLN A 510 7.68 -22.70 0.47
C GLN A 510 8.17 -22.05 -0.81
N TYR A 511 9.03 -21.05 -0.66
CA TYR A 511 9.66 -20.32 -1.76
C TYR A 511 11.18 -20.39 -1.64
N ASP A 512 11.90 -20.39 -2.76
CA ASP A 512 13.37 -20.26 -2.77
C ASP A 512 13.81 -18.82 -2.43
N ASP A 513 15.13 -18.58 -2.42
CA ASP A 513 15.71 -17.25 -2.16
C ASP A 513 15.17 -16.18 -3.13
N GLU A 514 15.00 -16.53 -4.40
CA GLU A 514 14.37 -15.66 -5.43
C GLU A 514 12.84 -15.56 -5.30
N HIS A 515 12.25 -16.19 -4.28
CA HIS A 515 10.82 -16.30 -4.01
C HIS A 515 9.98 -16.94 -5.12
N ARG A 516 10.55 -17.89 -5.86
CA ARG A 516 9.80 -18.80 -6.71
C ARG A 516 9.21 -19.90 -5.84
N LEU A 517 7.94 -20.20 -6.07
CA LEU A 517 7.23 -21.26 -5.34
C LEU A 517 7.90 -22.61 -5.62
N LEU A 518 8.42 -23.25 -4.57
CA LEU A 518 8.99 -24.60 -4.64
C LEU A 518 7.90 -25.65 -4.44
N GLN A 519 7.09 -25.48 -3.40
CA GLN A 519 5.99 -26.41 -3.07
C GLN A 519 4.91 -25.73 -2.24
N ARG A 520 3.75 -26.37 -2.16
CA ARG A 520 2.63 -25.95 -1.32
C ARG A 520 1.90 -27.15 -0.72
N THR A 521 1.74 -27.13 0.59
CA THR A 521 0.98 -28.13 1.35
C THR A 521 -0.30 -27.51 1.89
N ARG A 522 -1.40 -28.26 1.83
CA ARG A 522 -2.72 -27.80 2.31
C ARG A 522 -3.32 -28.81 3.29
N GLY A 523 -4.00 -28.32 4.32
CA GLY A 523 -4.72 -29.12 5.30
C GLY A 523 -6.14 -28.60 5.51
N ARG A 524 -7.02 -29.50 5.94
CA ARG A 524 -8.41 -29.18 6.31
C ARG A 524 -8.73 -29.86 7.62
N TYR A 525 -9.10 -29.08 8.63
CA TYR A 525 -9.34 -29.57 9.97
C TYR A 525 -10.77 -29.23 10.42
N PRO A 526 -11.68 -30.22 10.51
CA PRO A 526 -13.02 -29.99 11.04
C PRO A 526 -12.93 -29.70 12.53
N VAL A 527 -13.68 -28.70 12.97
CA VAL A 527 -13.70 -28.25 14.36
C VAL A 527 -15.13 -28.32 14.88
N GLU A 528 -15.28 -29.03 15.99
CA GLU A 528 -16.50 -29.07 16.79
C GLU A 528 -16.18 -28.48 18.17
N VAL A 529 -16.77 -27.33 18.47
CA VAL A 529 -16.62 -26.64 19.75
C VAL A 529 -17.82 -27.00 20.63
N GLN A 530 -17.55 -27.44 21.86
CA GLN A 530 -18.59 -27.81 22.80
C GLN A 530 -19.34 -26.57 23.33
N THR A 531 -20.59 -26.75 23.78
CA THR A 531 -21.36 -25.69 24.43
C THR A 531 -20.83 -25.43 25.84
N GLY A 532 -20.31 -24.23 26.11
CA GLY A 532 -19.74 -23.85 27.41
C GLY A 532 -18.34 -23.22 27.24
N THR A 533 -17.58 -23.13 28.33
CA THR A 533 -16.17 -22.69 28.29
C THR A 533 -15.28 -23.87 27.89
N ASP A 534 -15.03 -24.03 26.60
CA ASP A 534 -14.15 -25.09 26.09
C ASP A 534 -12.68 -24.67 26.22
N THR A 535 -12.01 -25.11 27.27
CA THR A 535 -10.61 -24.75 27.59
C THR A 535 -9.59 -25.56 26.80
N ARG A 536 -10.03 -26.49 25.95
CA ARG A 536 -9.11 -27.34 25.17
C ARG A 536 -8.32 -26.52 24.16
N MET A 537 -7.11 -26.96 23.90
CA MET A 537 -6.30 -26.47 22.79
C MET A 537 -6.48 -27.39 21.59
N ILE A 538 -6.86 -26.83 20.45
CA ILE A 538 -6.91 -27.59 19.20
C ILE A 538 -5.53 -27.50 18.56
N VAL A 539 -4.83 -28.64 18.52
CA VAL A 539 -3.50 -28.78 17.89
C VAL A 539 -3.54 -29.93 16.88
N PRO A 540 -3.68 -29.63 15.58
CA PRO A 540 -3.62 -30.64 14.53
C PRO A 540 -2.20 -31.18 14.32
N SER A 541 -2.09 -32.25 13.53
CA SER A 541 -0.80 -32.74 13.08
C SER A 541 -0.01 -31.65 12.33
N PRO A 542 1.32 -31.58 12.49
CA PRO A 542 2.16 -30.63 11.77
C PRO A 542 2.04 -30.77 10.25
N LEU A 543 2.21 -29.66 9.54
CA LEU A 543 2.43 -29.66 8.09
C LEU A 543 3.93 -29.76 7.83
N THR A 544 4.34 -30.62 6.90
CA THR A 544 5.76 -30.78 6.53
C THR A 544 6.01 -30.20 5.15
N LEU A 545 7.13 -29.51 5.00
CA LEU A 545 7.69 -29.00 3.75
C LEU A 545 9.11 -29.55 3.62
N GLU A 546 9.36 -30.37 2.61
CA GLU A 546 10.60 -31.16 2.46
C GLU A 546 11.58 -30.58 1.44
N GLY A 547 12.83 -31.06 1.40
CA GLY A 547 13.70 -30.85 0.24
C GLY A 547 14.43 -29.50 0.17
N ALA A 548 14.54 -28.73 1.27
CA ALA A 548 15.27 -27.46 1.24
C ALA A 548 16.79 -27.67 1.21
N THR A 549 17.46 -27.09 0.21
CA THR A 549 18.94 -27.18 0.03
C THR A 549 19.64 -25.82 -0.01
N GLY A 550 18.90 -24.73 -0.20
CA GLY A 550 19.39 -23.35 -0.12
C GLY A 550 18.44 -22.51 0.73
N ARG A 551 18.73 -21.22 0.90
CA ARG A 551 17.86 -20.29 1.63
C ARG A 551 16.43 -20.31 1.08
N TYR A 552 15.44 -20.27 1.96
CA TYR A 552 14.02 -20.36 1.61
C TYR A 552 13.13 -19.52 2.52
N HIS A 553 11.88 -19.34 2.09
CA HIS A 553 10.86 -18.52 2.75
C HIS A 553 9.56 -19.31 2.89
N LEU A 554 8.79 -19.01 3.94
CA LEU A 554 7.52 -19.65 4.23
C LEU A 554 6.38 -18.64 4.24
N GLY A 555 5.33 -18.93 3.48
CA GLY A 555 4.05 -18.24 3.52
C GLY A 555 2.95 -19.12 4.11
N LEU A 556 2.33 -18.67 5.19
CA LEU A 556 1.32 -19.45 5.93
C LEU A 556 -0.02 -18.71 5.97
N GLN A 557 -1.10 -19.46 5.77
CA GLN A 557 -2.47 -18.94 5.81
C GLN A 557 -3.43 -19.94 6.45
N TRP A 558 -4.32 -19.43 7.29
CA TRP A 558 -5.46 -20.14 7.86
C TRP A 558 -6.77 -19.40 7.54
N GLY A 559 -7.80 -20.14 7.18
CA GLY A 559 -9.16 -19.64 7.00
C GLY A 559 -10.15 -20.48 7.77
N GLN A 560 -10.95 -19.86 8.64
CA GLN A 560 -12.07 -20.51 9.32
C GLN A 560 -13.34 -20.32 8.50
N TYR A 561 -13.98 -21.42 8.13
CA TYR A 561 -15.22 -21.46 7.37
C TYR A 561 -16.35 -21.99 8.24
N GLN A 562 -17.52 -21.37 8.13
CA GLN A 562 -18.74 -21.95 8.71
C GLN A 562 -19.12 -23.19 7.89
N LEU A 563 -19.48 -24.29 8.54
CA LEU A 563 -20.08 -25.43 7.87
C LEU A 563 -21.60 -25.32 7.97
N TRP A 564 -22.28 -25.49 6.83
CA TRP A 564 -23.74 -25.60 6.80
C TRP A 564 -24.14 -27.06 6.98
N ALA A 565 -25.17 -27.29 7.79
CA ALA A 565 -25.86 -28.56 7.81
C ALA A 565 -26.42 -28.83 6.41
N SER A 566 -26.35 -30.07 5.97
CA SER A 566 -27.05 -30.51 4.77
C SER A 566 -28.44 -31.02 5.15
N ASP A 567 -29.42 -30.83 4.27
CA ASP A 567 -30.78 -31.34 4.45
C ASP A 567 -30.86 -32.87 4.27
N SER A 568 -29.84 -33.48 3.65
CA SER A 568 -29.72 -34.92 3.51
C SER A 568 -28.56 -35.48 4.36
N PRO A 569 -28.78 -36.51 5.21
CA PRO A 569 -27.72 -37.17 5.97
C PRO A 569 -26.61 -37.79 5.10
N SER A 570 -26.90 -38.06 3.81
CA SER A 570 -25.93 -38.61 2.84
C SER A 570 -25.07 -37.54 2.16
N GLU A 571 -25.48 -36.28 2.19
CA GLU A 571 -24.68 -35.16 1.72
C GLU A 571 -23.97 -34.56 2.94
N GLY A 572 -22.66 -34.77 3.07
CA GLY A 572 -21.89 -34.24 4.18
C GLY A 572 -22.03 -32.71 4.33
N LYS A 573 -21.60 -32.17 5.48
CA LYS A 573 -21.65 -30.72 5.78
C LYS A 573 -21.01 -29.90 4.64
N ARG A 574 -21.71 -28.90 4.11
CA ARG A 574 -21.22 -28.05 3.01
C ARG A 574 -20.39 -26.88 3.54
N MET A 575 -19.32 -26.52 2.84
CA MET A 575 -18.51 -25.33 3.17
C MET A 575 -19.33 -24.06 2.90
N GLY A 576 -19.57 -23.28 3.95
CA GLY A 576 -20.19 -21.96 3.89
C GLY A 576 -19.15 -20.84 3.80
N PRO A 577 -19.52 -19.59 4.13
CA PRO A 577 -18.63 -18.43 3.99
C PRO A 577 -17.42 -18.50 4.93
N LYS A 578 -16.32 -17.90 4.48
CA LYS A 578 -15.16 -17.63 5.34
C LYS A 578 -15.54 -16.62 6.40
N ARG A 579 -15.22 -16.89 7.66
CA ARG A 579 -15.53 -16.05 8.82
C ARG A 579 -14.30 -15.38 9.41
N ARG A 580 -13.17 -16.09 9.41
CA ARG A 580 -11.92 -15.57 10.00
C ARG A 580 -10.68 -15.98 9.21
N VAL A 581 -9.62 -15.17 9.29
CA VAL A 581 -8.33 -15.42 8.66
C VAL A 581 -7.18 -15.18 9.63
N ALA A 582 -6.11 -15.96 9.49
CA ALA A 582 -4.79 -15.65 10.01
C ALA A 582 -3.74 -15.87 8.93
N THR A 583 -2.64 -15.13 8.99
CA THR A 583 -1.47 -15.34 8.14
C THR A 583 -0.20 -15.19 8.95
N ALA A 584 0.86 -15.83 8.49
CA ALA A 584 2.21 -15.71 9.05
C ALA A 584 3.25 -15.86 7.95
N ARG A 585 4.43 -15.29 8.18
CA ARG A 585 5.60 -15.41 7.31
C ARG A 585 6.82 -15.81 8.13
N VAL A 586 7.71 -16.58 7.52
CA VAL A 586 9.06 -16.81 8.02
C VAL A 586 10.01 -16.63 6.86
N ASP A 587 10.82 -15.59 6.91
CA ASP A 587 11.70 -15.21 5.80
C ASP A 587 13.15 -15.58 6.09
N SER A 588 13.89 -15.92 5.03
CA SER A 588 15.35 -16.17 5.06
C SER A 588 15.76 -17.32 5.98
N LEU A 589 15.02 -18.43 5.94
CA LEU A 589 15.43 -19.66 6.61
C LEU A 589 16.60 -20.29 5.86
N GLU A 590 17.67 -20.57 6.59
CA GLU A 590 18.79 -21.36 6.09
C GLU A 590 18.47 -22.87 6.23
N PRO A 591 18.92 -23.72 5.31
CA PRO A 591 18.91 -25.17 5.53
C PRO A 591 19.91 -25.55 6.63
N LEU A 592 19.70 -26.69 7.28
CA LEU A 592 20.68 -27.29 8.19
C LEU A 592 21.86 -27.83 7.39
N ARG A 593 23.06 -27.84 8.00
CA ARG A 593 24.26 -28.35 7.33
C ARG A 593 24.17 -29.85 7.11
N ALA A 594 24.12 -30.26 5.84
CA ALA A 594 24.09 -31.65 5.42
C ALA A 594 25.38 -32.40 5.73
N GLU A 595 26.53 -31.72 5.67
CA GLU A 595 27.85 -32.28 5.92
C GLU A 595 28.75 -31.24 6.60
N GLY A 596 29.83 -31.71 7.24
CA GLY A 596 30.86 -30.85 7.81
C GLY A 596 31.55 -31.49 9.02
N PRO A 597 32.67 -30.89 9.50
CA PRO A 597 33.45 -31.44 10.59
C PRO A 597 32.88 -31.14 11.99
N GLY A 598 31.89 -30.24 12.10
CA GLY A 598 31.32 -29.83 13.38
C GLY A 598 29.90 -30.35 13.58
N VAL A 599 29.53 -30.61 14.84
CA VAL A 599 28.18 -30.97 15.25
C VAL A 599 27.14 -30.00 14.68
N GLU A 600 26.00 -30.53 14.26
CA GLU A 600 24.82 -29.76 13.85
C GLU A 600 23.60 -30.24 14.64
N MET A 601 22.57 -29.39 14.73
CA MET A 601 21.37 -29.66 15.52
C MET A 601 20.12 -29.22 14.76
N SER A 602 19.03 -30.00 14.88
CA SER A 602 17.71 -29.57 14.42
C SER A 602 17.26 -28.32 15.18
N ASP A 603 16.21 -27.65 14.73
CA ASP A 603 15.54 -26.71 15.64
C ASP A 603 14.90 -27.48 16.80
N VAL A 604 14.69 -26.80 17.92
CA VAL A 604 14.07 -27.40 19.11
C VAL A 604 12.56 -27.44 18.93
N LYS A 605 12.01 -28.65 18.84
CA LYS A 605 10.58 -28.90 18.78
C LYS A 605 10.00 -28.86 20.19
N VAL A 606 9.04 -27.97 20.41
CA VAL A 606 8.34 -27.86 21.68
C VAL A 606 7.15 -28.80 21.68
N LEU A 607 7.11 -29.68 22.67
CA LEU A 607 6.04 -30.62 22.91
C LEU A 607 5.46 -30.38 24.31
N THR A 608 4.22 -30.82 24.54
CA THR A 608 3.59 -30.88 25.85
C THR A 608 3.13 -32.31 26.13
N LEU A 609 3.26 -32.71 27.38
CA LEU A 609 2.68 -33.97 27.87
C LEU A 609 1.21 -33.76 28.26
N PRO A 610 0.39 -34.84 28.33
CA PRO A 610 -1.00 -34.76 28.75
C PRO A 610 -1.16 -34.23 30.18
N ASP A 611 -0.24 -34.65 31.06
CA ASP A 611 -0.15 -34.23 32.45
C ASP A 611 1.29 -34.35 32.96
N THR A 612 1.53 -33.92 34.20
CA THR A 612 2.84 -34.02 34.86
C THR A 612 3.21 -35.45 35.28
N SER A 613 2.25 -36.38 35.33
CA SER A 613 2.51 -37.79 35.67
C SER A 613 3.19 -38.55 34.51
N ALA A 614 2.92 -38.13 33.27
CA ALA A 614 3.58 -38.65 32.07
C ALA A 614 5.09 -38.34 32.01
N GLN A 615 5.61 -37.50 32.91
CA GLN A 615 7.03 -37.17 33.01
C GLN A 615 7.90 -38.36 33.43
N SER A 616 7.35 -39.35 34.14
CA SER A 616 8.06 -40.55 34.59
C SER A 616 8.07 -41.70 33.57
N LEU A 617 7.54 -41.50 32.38
CA LEU A 617 7.51 -42.53 31.34
C LEU A 617 8.91 -42.80 30.77
N ALA A 618 9.18 -44.05 30.41
CA ALA A 618 10.43 -44.43 29.76
C ALA A 618 10.61 -43.78 28.36
N ARG A 619 9.50 -43.38 27.71
CA ARG A 619 9.48 -42.74 26.39
C ARG A 619 8.45 -41.60 26.34
N PRO A 620 8.72 -40.45 26.97
CA PRO A 620 7.75 -39.36 27.08
C PRO A 620 7.40 -38.73 25.73
N THR A 621 8.29 -38.80 24.74
CA THR A 621 8.06 -38.29 23.38
C THR A 621 6.92 -38.99 22.64
N GLU A 622 6.62 -40.27 22.92
CA GLU A 622 5.55 -41.03 22.25
C GLU A 622 4.14 -40.57 22.65
N GLN A 623 3.99 -39.94 23.82
CA GLN A 623 2.70 -39.43 24.31
C GLN A 623 2.59 -37.90 24.22
N ALA A 624 3.66 -37.24 23.79
CA ALA A 624 3.70 -35.79 23.73
C ALA A 624 3.05 -35.26 22.45
N THR A 625 2.42 -34.09 22.54
CA THR A 625 1.81 -33.40 21.39
C THR A 625 2.53 -32.08 21.14
N PRO A 626 2.62 -31.58 19.90
CA PRO A 626 3.25 -30.29 19.62
C PRO A 626 2.64 -29.15 20.42
N TYR A 627 3.47 -28.22 20.89
CA TYR A 627 3.02 -27.06 21.65
C TYR A 627 3.32 -25.75 20.89
N PRO A 628 2.38 -25.26 20.06
CA PRO A 628 2.60 -24.10 19.19
C PRO A 628 2.49 -22.75 19.93
N PHE A 629 2.03 -22.74 21.18
CA PHE A 629 1.73 -21.52 21.90
C PHE A 629 3.00 -20.89 22.49
N ARG A 630 3.00 -19.56 22.59
CA ARG A 630 4.07 -18.82 23.29
C ARG A 630 3.78 -18.69 24.77
N THR A 631 2.52 -18.63 25.17
CA THR A 631 2.14 -18.43 26.58
C THR A 631 2.21 -19.76 27.33
N LEU A 632 2.82 -19.74 28.52
CA LEU A 632 2.91 -20.89 29.42
C LEU A 632 2.33 -20.53 30.79
N THR A 633 1.92 -21.56 31.53
CA THR A 633 1.73 -21.50 32.98
C THR A 633 2.83 -22.34 33.63
N GLY A 634 3.15 -22.09 34.91
CA GLY A 634 4.18 -22.87 35.62
C GLY A 634 3.92 -24.37 35.71
N ASP A 635 2.67 -24.80 35.46
CA ASP A 635 2.26 -26.20 35.50
C ASP A 635 2.21 -26.87 34.12
N THR A 636 2.62 -26.17 33.06
CA THR A 636 2.62 -26.72 31.69
C THR A 636 3.81 -27.68 31.53
N PRO A 637 3.58 -29.01 31.38
CA PRO A 637 4.67 -29.98 31.30
C PRO A 637 5.31 -29.96 29.91
N LEU A 638 6.35 -29.14 29.73
CA LEU A 638 7.03 -28.95 28.45
C LEU A 638 8.17 -29.95 28.23
N LEU A 639 8.22 -30.51 27.03
CA LEU A 639 9.28 -31.37 26.55
C LEU A 639 9.92 -30.73 25.31
N LEU A 640 11.23 -30.50 25.36
CA LEU A 640 12.01 -29.98 24.25
C LEU A 640 12.66 -31.16 23.53
N SER A 641 12.30 -31.42 22.27
CA SER A 641 12.87 -32.51 21.47
C SER A 641 13.67 -31.96 20.30
N PHE A 642 14.83 -32.56 20.03
CA PHE A 642 15.71 -32.16 18.94
C PHE A 642 16.58 -33.34 18.49
N GLU A 643 17.14 -33.22 17.30
CA GLU A 643 18.07 -34.19 16.73
C GLU A 643 19.48 -33.60 16.65
N LEU A 644 20.48 -34.44 16.88
CA LEU A 644 21.89 -34.13 16.71
C LEU A 644 22.46 -34.86 15.52
N TYR A 645 23.34 -34.17 14.79
CA TYR A 645 23.95 -34.66 13.57
C TYR A 645 25.47 -34.48 13.63
N HIS A 646 26.17 -35.31 12.85
CA HIS A 646 27.61 -35.23 12.59
C HIS A 646 28.51 -35.42 13.81
N LEU A 647 28.03 -36.06 14.89
CA LEU A 647 28.86 -36.34 16.07
C LEU A 647 30.12 -37.13 15.67
N ALA A 648 31.27 -36.74 16.23
CA ALA A 648 32.54 -37.41 15.96
C ALA A 648 32.73 -38.65 16.84
N TYR A 649 33.42 -39.64 16.27
CA TYR A 649 33.88 -40.81 17.01
C TYR A 649 35.20 -40.51 17.70
N GLY A 650 35.28 -40.83 18.98
CA GLY A 650 36.52 -40.87 19.74
C GLY A 650 37.38 -42.08 19.36
N ALA A 651 38.53 -42.22 20.03
CA ALA A 651 39.46 -43.33 19.79
C ALA A 651 38.89 -44.72 20.11
N ASP A 652 37.75 -44.78 20.81
CA ASP A 652 37.00 -45.98 21.20
C ASP A 652 35.79 -46.27 20.29
N ASP A 653 35.69 -45.64 19.12
CA ASP A 653 34.56 -45.71 18.19
C ASP A 653 33.21 -45.32 18.83
N ARG A 654 33.26 -44.44 19.86
CA ARG A 654 32.07 -43.92 20.55
C ARG A 654 31.93 -42.42 20.38
N THR A 655 30.70 -41.95 20.33
CA THR A 655 30.38 -40.52 20.39
C THR A 655 30.26 -40.07 21.84
N ARG A 656 30.70 -38.84 22.14
CA ARG A 656 30.61 -38.21 23.48
C ARG A 656 30.19 -36.75 23.31
N TYR A 657 29.15 -36.33 24.00
CA TYR A 657 28.63 -34.98 23.87
C TYR A 657 27.99 -34.52 25.20
N SER A 658 28.00 -33.21 25.44
CA SER A 658 27.27 -32.59 26.53
C SER A 658 26.09 -31.79 26.00
N ILE A 659 24.97 -31.86 26.71
CA ILE A 659 23.77 -31.07 26.48
C ILE A 659 23.61 -30.15 27.68
N ALA A 660 23.56 -28.85 27.42
CA ALA A 660 23.23 -27.84 28.41
C ALA A 660 21.99 -27.08 27.96
N TYR A 661 21.04 -26.83 28.86
CA TYR A 661 19.99 -25.84 28.61
C TYR A 661 20.04 -24.73 29.64
N GLU A 662 19.64 -23.54 29.21
CA GLU A 662 19.57 -22.34 30.03
C GLU A 662 18.24 -21.65 29.78
N ALA A 663 17.45 -21.43 30.85
CA ALA A 663 16.24 -20.61 30.77
C ALA A 663 16.47 -19.27 31.48
N LYS A 664 16.29 -18.17 30.74
CA LYS A 664 16.37 -16.79 31.25
C LYS A 664 14.99 -16.15 31.25
N GLY A 665 14.55 -15.64 32.39
CA GLY A 665 13.30 -14.87 32.53
C GLY A 665 13.57 -13.37 32.70
N GLU A 666 12.85 -12.54 31.94
CA GLU A 666 12.88 -11.07 32.04
C GLU A 666 11.47 -10.50 32.20
N THR A 667 11.26 -9.62 33.19
CA THR A 667 9.99 -8.91 33.39
C THR A 667 9.96 -7.61 32.58
N LYS A 668 8.94 -7.41 31.74
CA LYS A 668 8.68 -6.12 31.08
C LYS A 668 7.98 -5.16 32.05
N ARG A 669 8.73 -4.28 32.72
CA ARG A 669 8.14 -3.17 33.51
C ARG A 669 8.16 -1.88 32.71
N GLY A 670 6.98 -1.29 32.48
CA GLY A 670 6.80 -0.01 31.81
C GLY A 670 6.84 1.19 32.77
N TRP A 671 7.50 2.28 32.33
CA TRP A 671 7.43 3.69 32.77
C TRP A 671 7.53 4.05 34.27
N THR A 672 7.69 3.08 35.17
CA THR A 672 7.97 3.31 36.60
C THR A 672 9.46 3.13 36.91
N GLU A 673 10.31 3.75 36.08
CA GLU A 673 11.73 3.96 36.37
C GLU A 673 11.86 5.09 37.40
N ILE A 674 12.20 4.79 38.67
CA ILE A 674 13.27 5.52 39.42
C ILE A 674 13.99 4.60 40.45
N PHE A 675 13.45 3.45 40.93
CA PHE A 675 14.04 2.85 42.17
C PHE A 675 14.44 1.35 42.23
N ARG A 676 14.53 0.55 41.15
CA ARG A 676 15.17 -0.80 41.23
C ARG A 676 15.52 -1.36 39.84
N GLY A 677 16.74 -1.89 39.71
CA GLY A 677 17.28 -2.46 38.46
C GLY A 677 16.50 -3.68 37.94
N THR A 678 16.65 -3.97 36.65
CA THR A 678 16.16 -5.19 35.99
C THR A 678 16.67 -6.43 36.71
N ASP A 679 15.76 -7.32 37.10
CA ASP A 679 16.05 -8.54 37.84
C ASP A 679 15.96 -9.73 36.88
N THR A 680 17.10 -10.17 36.36
CA THR A 680 17.22 -11.30 35.43
C THR A 680 17.48 -12.57 36.23
N GLN A 681 16.65 -13.60 36.07
CA GLN A 681 16.83 -14.91 36.71
C GLN A 681 17.23 -15.96 35.69
N ARG A 682 18.08 -16.90 36.11
CA ARG A 682 18.67 -17.94 35.25
C ARG A 682 18.60 -19.29 35.96
N THR A 683 18.10 -20.30 35.27
CA THR A 683 18.31 -21.71 35.62
C THR A 683 19.06 -22.43 34.50
N SER A 684 19.92 -23.38 34.84
CA SER A 684 20.67 -24.17 33.86
C SER A 684 20.95 -25.58 34.35
N THR A 685 20.80 -26.56 33.45
CA THR A 685 21.19 -27.96 33.69
C THR A 685 22.16 -28.40 32.60
N GLU A 686 23.14 -29.23 32.96
CA GLU A 686 24.11 -29.83 32.05
C GLU A 686 24.15 -31.34 32.25
N MET A 687 24.19 -32.10 31.16
CA MET A 687 24.25 -33.56 31.15
C MET A 687 25.27 -34.02 30.11
N THR A 688 26.07 -35.04 30.44
CA THR A 688 27.01 -35.67 29.51
C THR A 688 26.49 -37.02 29.06
N MET A 689 26.49 -37.26 27.75
CA MET A 689 26.00 -38.46 27.10
C MET A 689 27.12 -39.14 26.30
N ALA A 690 26.97 -40.45 26.05
CA ALA A 690 27.87 -41.19 25.18
C ALA A 690 27.13 -42.30 24.44
N GLY A 691 27.36 -42.42 23.13
CA GLY A 691 26.62 -43.32 22.24
C GLY A 691 27.49 -43.98 21.17
N THR A 692 26.84 -44.66 20.23
CA THR A 692 27.48 -45.37 19.10
C THR A 692 27.10 -44.80 17.73
N ASP A 693 26.14 -43.88 17.67
CA ASP A 693 25.63 -43.30 16.43
C ASP A 693 26.10 -41.86 16.25
N ARG A 694 26.34 -41.46 14.99
CA ARG A 694 26.65 -40.06 14.64
C ARG A 694 25.41 -39.17 14.60
N ARG A 695 24.22 -39.77 14.65
CA ARG A 695 22.91 -39.12 14.69
C ARG A 695 22.11 -39.69 15.86
N THR A 696 21.52 -38.82 16.67
CA THR A 696 20.68 -39.21 17.81
C THR A 696 19.54 -38.22 18.00
N THR A 697 18.47 -38.64 18.69
CA THR A 697 17.35 -37.79 19.10
C THR A 697 17.38 -37.65 20.61
N GLU A 698 17.26 -36.41 21.07
CA GLU A 698 17.29 -36.05 22.48
C GLU A 698 15.99 -35.37 22.90
N ALA A 699 15.69 -35.47 24.19
CA ALA A 699 14.55 -34.80 24.79
C ALA A 699 14.89 -34.29 26.19
N ILE A 700 14.51 -33.03 26.47
CA ILE A 700 14.71 -32.37 27.76
C ILE A 700 13.35 -32.02 28.34
N LEU A 701 13.06 -32.52 29.54
CA LEU A 701 11.92 -32.04 30.32
C LEU A 701 12.29 -30.68 30.91
N LEU A 702 11.52 -29.65 30.56
CA LEU A 702 11.81 -28.28 30.96
C LEU A 702 11.12 -27.96 32.29
N ASP A 703 11.92 -27.64 33.31
CA ASP A 703 11.44 -27.10 34.58
C ASP A 703 11.63 -25.57 34.59
N LEU A 704 10.54 -24.84 34.83
CA LEU A 704 10.52 -23.38 34.91
C LEU A 704 10.19 -22.86 36.31
N SER A 705 10.08 -23.76 37.31
CA SER A 705 9.66 -23.42 38.67
C SER A 705 10.60 -22.40 39.33
N GLU A 706 11.90 -22.49 39.10
CA GLU A 706 12.92 -21.59 39.69
C GLU A 706 12.84 -20.14 39.19
N ILE A 707 12.27 -19.91 38.00
CA ILE A 707 12.17 -18.57 37.40
C ILE A 707 10.74 -18.01 37.43
N GLN A 708 9.77 -18.74 38.00
CA GLN A 708 8.38 -18.30 38.06
C GLN A 708 8.22 -17.09 39.01
N ARG A 709 7.36 -16.14 38.62
CA ARG A 709 7.02 -14.94 39.41
C ARG A 709 5.53 -14.62 39.34
N ASP A 710 5.12 -13.67 40.19
CA ASP A 710 3.77 -13.13 40.25
C ASP A 710 3.43 -12.17 39.09
N GLU A 711 4.42 -11.84 38.25
CA GLU A 711 4.26 -11.02 37.04
C GLU A 711 4.58 -11.84 35.77
N PRO A 712 3.94 -11.54 34.61
CA PRO A 712 4.31 -12.15 33.34
C PRO A 712 5.77 -11.88 32.94
N GLN A 713 6.45 -12.92 32.45
CA GLN A 713 7.86 -12.85 32.06
C GLN A 713 8.07 -13.32 30.62
N ASP A 714 8.93 -12.65 29.88
CA ASP A 714 9.47 -13.17 28.63
C ASP A 714 10.59 -14.15 29.00
N VAL A 715 10.48 -15.40 28.55
CA VAL A 715 11.43 -16.47 28.85
C VAL A 715 12.11 -16.93 27.56
N ARG A 716 13.44 -16.92 27.54
CA ARG A 716 14.26 -17.51 26.48
C ARG A 716 14.94 -18.77 27.00
N VAL A 717 14.72 -19.89 26.32
CA VAL A 717 15.39 -21.16 26.59
C VAL A 717 16.41 -21.42 25.49
N THR A 718 17.68 -21.46 25.86
CA THR A 718 18.79 -21.80 24.97
C THR A 718 19.22 -23.24 25.23
N VAL A 719 19.16 -24.09 24.22
CA VAL A 719 19.74 -25.44 24.24
C VAL A 719 21.08 -25.37 23.52
N ARG A 720 22.14 -25.83 24.18
CA ARG A 720 23.50 -25.90 23.66
C ARG A 720 23.98 -27.34 23.72
N VAL A 721 24.60 -27.79 22.63
CA VAL A 721 25.27 -29.09 22.58
C VAL A 721 26.73 -28.89 22.22
N THR A 722 27.60 -29.59 22.94
CA THR A 722 29.05 -29.65 22.68
C THR A 722 29.42 -31.08 22.33
N ASP A 723 30.08 -31.29 21.20
CA ASP A 723 30.75 -32.55 20.90
C ASP A 723 32.08 -32.58 21.67
N GLU A 724 32.21 -33.48 22.63
CA GLU A 724 33.37 -33.58 23.53
C GLU A 724 34.63 -34.12 22.81
N VAL A 725 34.46 -34.74 21.64
CA VAL A 725 35.58 -35.25 20.84
C VAL A 725 36.24 -34.13 20.05
N THR A 726 35.45 -33.22 19.48
CA THR A 726 35.93 -32.12 18.62
C THR A 726 36.00 -30.78 19.34
N GLY A 727 35.28 -30.62 20.46
CA GLY A 727 35.06 -29.34 21.12
C GLY A 727 34.08 -28.42 20.39
N ALA A 728 33.47 -28.86 19.28
CA ALA A 728 32.54 -28.04 18.51
C ALA A 728 31.19 -27.89 19.25
N THR A 729 30.62 -26.68 19.19
CA THR A 729 29.35 -26.36 19.85
C THR A 729 28.29 -25.89 18.88
N VAL A 730 27.03 -26.25 19.13
CA VAL A 730 25.86 -25.73 18.41
C VAL A 730 24.78 -25.34 19.42
N SER A 731 23.98 -24.31 19.12
CA SER A 731 22.88 -23.89 19.98
C SER A 731 21.63 -23.49 19.22
N ARG A 732 20.48 -23.60 19.90
CA ARG A 732 19.15 -23.20 19.42
C ARG A 732 18.35 -22.58 20.55
N ASP A 733 17.54 -21.59 20.21
CA ASP A 733 16.72 -20.84 21.17
C ASP A 733 15.23 -21.05 20.93
N VAL A 734 14.47 -21.05 22.02
CA VAL A 734 13.01 -21.05 22.01
C VAL A 734 12.49 -20.01 22.99
N GLU A 735 11.52 -19.21 22.57
CA GLU A 735 10.94 -18.15 23.38
C GLU A 735 9.50 -18.43 23.82
N PHE A 736 9.17 -17.96 25.04
CA PHE A 736 7.87 -18.11 25.70
C PHE A 736 7.51 -16.84 26.49
N VAL A 737 6.24 -16.76 26.89
CA VAL A 737 5.72 -15.81 27.88
C VAL A 737 5.17 -16.61 29.05
N LEU A 738 5.88 -16.64 30.17
CA LEU A 738 5.47 -17.35 31.37
C LEU A 738 4.50 -16.48 32.17
N ARG A 739 3.28 -16.96 32.39
CA ARG A 739 2.28 -16.27 33.22
C ARG A 739 2.32 -16.78 34.67
N PRO A 740 1.94 -15.92 35.64
CA PRO A 740 1.75 -16.33 37.02
C PRO A 740 0.70 -17.44 37.10
N ARG A 741 0.79 -18.31 38.12
CA ARG A 741 -0.34 -19.17 38.46
C ARG A 741 -1.54 -18.28 38.78
N ALA A 742 -2.70 -18.57 38.21
CA ALA A 742 -3.92 -17.94 38.70
C ALA A 742 -4.05 -18.38 40.16
N SER A 743 -4.02 -17.43 41.10
CA SER A 743 -4.42 -17.71 42.47
C SER A 743 -5.80 -18.34 42.41
N GLU A 744 -5.95 -19.56 42.90
CA GLU A 744 -7.26 -20.13 43.20
C GLU A 744 -7.95 -19.14 44.15
N GLY A 745 -8.80 -18.29 43.57
CA GLY A 745 -9.67 -17.43 44.33
C GLY A 745 -10.67 -18.33 45.03
N THR A 746 -10.57 -18.32 46.35
CA THR A 746 -11.63 -18.63 47.32
C THR A 746 -13.02 -18.48 46.70
N GLN A 747 -13.78 -19.58 46.76
CA GLN A 747 -15.23 -19.60 46.54
C GLN A 747 -15.95 -18.55 47.40
#